data_AF-A0A2G5IX69-F1
#
_entry.id   AF-A0A2G5IX69-F1
#
_cell.length_a   1.000
_cell.length_b   1.000
_cell.length_c   1.000
_cell.angle_alpha   90.00
_cell.angle_beta   90.00
_cell.angle_gamma   90.00
#
_symmetry.space_group_name_H-M   'P 1'
#
loop_
_entity.id
_entity.type
_entity.pdbx_description
1 polymer ?
#
loop_
_entity_poly.entity_id
_entity_poly.type
_entity_poly.pdbx_seq_one_letter_code
_entity_poly.pdbx_strand_id
1 'polypeptide(L)'
;MSFDTLLVANRGEIAVRIIRTARDLGLRTVAVYSDADRSAPHVRLADEAVRLGPAPAKESYLDADLVLKAAKDTGAGAIHPGYGFLSEDAAFARRCEDAGIVFVGPTPEQLELFGAKHTARAAARAAGVPLVPGTGLLASVEEALEAAAGIGYPVMLKATGGGGGIGMSACRSADELTEAWERVQRVAAASFSSAGVFLERLVENARHVEVQVFGDGQGRVITFGDRDCSLQRRNQKVVEEAPAPGLPSHVRDHLATAARDLCASVGYRSAGTVEFVYDAARGEAYFLEVNTRLQVEHPVTEAIYGVDLVAWMLRLARGETDVVRDPGAPRGHAVEARVYAEDPSREHRPSAGLLTRVEFPGGVRVDGWVETGTEVTTSYDPMLAKVIAYGPDRAHALERLDEALARTRVDGIETNLGLVRAALAERSFRAATHSTATLAEVTDPTARIEVVSGGTLTTVQDWPGRTGYWQVGVPPCGPMDDLSFRLGNRALGNHEGAPGLECTLRGPALRFTHTTTVCVTGAPAPVTVDGAAVAQWEPVTVPAGAVLEVGAPTEHGLRTYVLFAGGGLDVPAFLGSAATFTLGRFGGHGGRALRTGDVLHGGAVASGSPVALADRPVFGSHWHVGALEGPHAAPEFFTEDDIHDFYAAGWKVHFNSARTGVRLVGPKPRWARTDGGEAGLHPSNIHDTPYSVGAVDYTGDMPVLLGPDGPSLGGFVCPATVASSERWKLGQFRPGDTVRFAPIAEDGTVRAAIVDGGVLARDGDVTFRRSGDDNLQIEFGPMQLDLALRMRVHALMEAVTEAGLDGVTDLTPGIRSLQIHTDPHRLPQRELLAAVRQITRTLPPSDQLVVPSRTVHLPLSWDDPATREAIARYMAGVRDDAPWCPWNIEFIRRVNGLDSVADVYRTVFDAEYLVLGLGDVYLGAPVATPLDPRHRLVTTKYNPARTWTAENSVGIGGAYLCVYGMEGPGGYQFVGRTTQVWSGWQQRGAFEPGSPWLLRFFDRIKWYPVEPEELLRLRADITSGRFVPRIEEGEFSLAAYEAFLAENADSVAEFRSRQSAAFAAERDAWEAAGEFTRAEAAAAPPAPPAVVTVPEGGRLIEAEFAASVWQLNVRPGDKVVSGQPLLALEAMKMESRVPAPMNGVVHEILAKPGDQVEAGTALLVLAPTSATVS
;
A
#
# COMPACT_ATOMS: atom_id res chain seq x y z
N MET A 1 -16.77 -42.89 4.10
CA MET A 1 -15.42 -42.90 3.48
C MET A 1 -14.51 -42.13 4.41
N SER A 2 -13.29 -42.58 4.66
CA SER A 2 -12.35 -41.84 5.51
C SER A 2 -11.40 -41.04 4.62
N PHE A 3 -11.26 -39.75 4.89
CA PHE A 3 -10.27 -38.87 4.26
C PHE A 3 -9.49 -38.16 5.37
N ASP A 4 -8.22 -37.83 5.10
CA ASP A 4 -7.33 -37.08 6.00
C ASP A 4 -6.99 -35.68 5.47
N THR A 5 -7.29 -35.41 4.20
CA THR A 5 -6.95 -34.17 3.50
C THR A 5 -8.21 -33.52 2.94
N LEU A 6 -8.43 -32.25 3.27
CA LEU A 6 -9.56 -31.42 2.86
C LEU A 6 -9.10 -30.28 1.96
N LEU A 7 -9.69 -30.17 0.77
CA LEU A 7 -9.60 -28.96 -0.04
C LEU A 7 -10.77 -28.03 0.26
N VAL A 8 -10.48 -26.74 0.44
CA VAL A 8 -11.50 -25.71 0.61
C VAL A 8 -11.68 -24.98 -0.71
N ALA A 9 -12.79 -25.23 -1.41
CA ALA A 9 -13.10 -24.63 -2.72
C ALA A 9 -13.75 -23.24 -2.56
N ASN A 10 -13.09 -22.37 -1.80
CA ASN A 10 -13.55 -21.01 -1.50
C ASN A 10 -12.37 -20.10 -1.13
N ARG A 11 -12.69 -18.84 -0.81
CA ARG A 11 -11.75 -17.80 -0.40
C ARG A 11 -12.24 -17.06 0.85
N GLY A 12 -11.49 -16.05 1.27
CA GLY A 12 -11.95 -15.09 2.28
C GLY A 12 -12.20 -15.71 3.65
N GLU A 13 -13.16 -15.15 4.37
CA GLU A 13 -13.47 -15.48 5.77
C GLU A 13 -13.96 -16.91 5.94
N ILE A 14 -14.75 -17.43 4.99
CA ILE A 14 -15.28 -18.79 5.08
C ILE A 14 -14.17 -19.81 4.89
N ALA A 15 -13.21 -19.54 4.00
CA ALA A 15 -12.06 -20.41 3.84
C ALA A 15 -11.18 -20.42 5.11
N VAL A 16 -10.93 -19.24 5.70
CA VAL A 16 -10.23 -19.12 7.00
C VAL A 16 -10.95 -19.94 8.08
N ARG A 17 -12.27 -19.80 8.18
CA ARG A 17 -13.07 -20.51 9.18
C ARG A 17 -13.01 -22.04 8.99
N ILE A 18 -13.20 -22.52 7.76
CA ILE A 18 -13.18 -23.97 7.47
C ILE A 18 -11.80 -24.55 7.78
N ILE A 19 -10.72 -23.87 7.38
CA ILE A 19 -9.33 -24.33 7.64
C ILE A 19 -9.08 -24.49 9.14
N ARG A 20 -9.54 -23.53 9.96
CA ARG A 20 -9.41 -23.61 11.43
C ARG A 20 -10.08 -24.85 12.00
N THR A 21 -11.37 -25.04 11.68
CA THR A 21 -12.12 -26.23 12.15
C THR A 21 -11.52 -27.53 11.61
N ALA A 22 -11.07 -27.58 10.35
CA ALA A 22 -10.46 -28.77 9.77
C ALA A 22 -9.15 -29.16 10.48
N ARG A 23 -8.32 -28.18 10.83
CA ARG A 23 -7.10 -28.40 11.63
C ARG A 23 -7.40 -28.90 13.03
N ASP A 24 -8.42 -28.35 13.71
CA ASP A 24 -8.85 -28.82 15.03
C ASP A 24 -9.32 -30.29 14.99
N LEU A 25 -9.84 -30.74 13.85
CA LEU A 25 -10.20 -32.14 13.59
C LEU A 25 -9.03 -33.01 13.10
N GLY A 26 -7.82 -32.46 12.98
CA GLY A 26 -6.62 -33.17 12.55
C GLY A 26 -6.54 -33.44 11.05
N LEU A 27 -7.26 -32.70 10.21
CA LEU A 27 -7.19 -32.80 8.75
C LEU A 27 -6.06 -31.93 8.20
N ARG A 28 -5.33 -32.45 7.21
CA ARG A 28 -4.48 -31.63 6.34
C ARG A 28 -5.37 -30.76 5.46
N THR A 29 -4.98 -29.51 5.25
CA THR A 29 -5.78 -28.50 4.56
C THR A 29 -5.11 -28.01 3.28
N VAL A 30 -5.91 -27.88 2.21
CA VAL A 30 -5.51 -27.33 0.92
C VAL A 30 -6.37 -26.12 0.60
N ALA A 31 -5.74 -24.95 0.45
CA ALA A 31 -6.39 -23.75 -0.06
C ALA A 31 -6.26 -23.67 -1.59
N VAL A 32 -7.25 -23.09 -2.25
CA VAL A 32 -7.13 -22.64 -3.64
C VAL A 32 -7.18 -21.13 -3.69
N TYR A 33 -6.49 -20.52 -4.67
CA TYR A 33 -6.46 -19.07 -4.78
C TYR A 33 -6.31 -18.55 -6.21
N SER A 34 -6.85 -17.36 -6.43
CA SER A 34 -6.57 -16.52 -7.60
C SER A 34 -5.37 -15.62 -7.38
N ASP A 35 -4.83 -15.00 -8.43
CA ASP A 35 -3.76 -14.00 -8.30
C ASP A 35 -4.07 -12.86 -7.32
N ALA A 36 -5.34 -12.44 -7.21
CA ALA A 36 -5.77 -11.38 -6.30
C ALA A 36 -5.76 -11.80 -4.82
N ASP A 37 -5.84 -13.09 -4.53
CA ASP A 37 -5.89 -13.63 -3.15
C ASP A 37 -4.56 -14.25 -2.70
N ARG A 38 -3.49 -14.08 -3.48
CA ARG A 38 -2.19 -14.71 -3.25
C ARG A 38 -1.62 -14.48 -1.85
N SER A 39 -1.85 -13.31 -1.26
CA SER A 39 -1.40 -12.95 0.09
C SER A 39 -2.51 -13.04 1.15
N ALA A 40 -3.69 -13.57 0.80
CA ALA A 40 -4.83 -13.64 1.72
C ALA A 40 -4.57 -14.67 2.84
N PRO A 41 -5.13 -14.45 4.05
CA PRO A 41 -4.91 -15.33 5.19
C PRO A 41 -5.29 -16.79 4.96
N HIS A 42 -6.31 -17.12 4.15
CA HIS A 42 -6.66 -18.53 3.90
C HIS A 42 -5.55 -19.27 3.14
N VAL A 43 -4.82 -18.58 2.26
CA VAL A 43 -3.64 -19.13 1.58
C VAL A 43 -2.52 -19.40 2.57
N ARG A 44 -2.26 -18.44 3.48
CA ARG A 44 -1.25 -18.58 4.53
C ARG A 44 -1.59 -19.69 5.54
N LEU A 45 -2.87 -19.82 5.89
CA LEU A 45 -3.33 -20.74 6.92
C LEU A 45 -3.44 -22.18 6.46
N ALA A 46 -3.50 -22.48 5.16
CA ALA A 46 -3.55 -23.86 4.70
C ALA A 46 -2.16 -24.52 4.67
N ASP A 47 -2.10 -25.84 4.86
CA ASP A 47 -0.84 -26.60 4.79
C ASP A 47 -0.27 -26.58 3.37
N GLU A 48 -1.14 -26.61 2.36
CA GLU A 48 -0.80 -26.46 0.94
C GLU A 48 -1.71 -25.43 0.27
N ALA A 49 -1.22 -24.74 -0.76
CA ALA A 49 -2.04 -23.82 -1.55
C ALA A 49 -1.78 -23.96 -3.05
N VAL A 50 -2.87 -23.96 -3.83
CA VAL A 50 -2.82 -24.15 -5.29
C VAL A 50 -3.39 -22.91 -5.99
N ARG A 51 -2.59 -22.33 -6.88
CA ARG A 51 -3.05 -21.25 -7.77
C ARG A 51 -3.99 -21.82 -8.82
N LEU A 52 -5.20 -21.29 -8.89
CA LEU A 52 -6.16 -21.59 -9.95
C LEU A 52 -5.87 -20.77 -11.21
N GLY A 53 -5.77 -19.45 -11.07
CA GLY A 53 -5.72 -18.56 -12.23
C GLY A 53 -5.72 -17.08 -11.88
N PRO A 54 -6.04 -16.21 -12.86
CA PRO A 54 -6.17 -14.76 -12.66
C PRO A 54 -7.38 -14.40 -11.79
N ALA A 55 -7.55 -13.10 -11.50
CA ALA A 55 -8.60 -12.58 -10.62
C ALA A 55 -10.07 -12.81 -11.05
N PRO A 56 -10.44 -12.89 -12.35
CA PRO A 56 -11.82 -13.18 -12.71
C PRO A 56 -12.30 -14.52 -12.15
N ALA A 57 -13.40 -14.53 -11.39
CA ALA A 57 -13.90 -15.75 -10.74
C ALA A 57 -14.18 -16.90 -11.73
N LYS A 58 -14.63 -16.58 -12.95
CA LYS A 58 -14.88 -17.56 -14.03
C LYS A 58 -13.63 -18.28 -14.52
N GLU A 59 -12.47 -17.65 -14.37
CA GLU A 59 -11.16 -18.20 -14.76
C GLU A 59 -10.40 -18.76 -13.55
N SER A 60 -11.05 -18.83 -12.39
CA SER A 60 -10.47 -19.29 -11.13
C SER A 60 -11.48 -20.08 -10.29
N TYR A 61 -12.10 -19.48 -9.27
CA TYR A 61 -12.93 -20.16 -8.28
C TYR A 61 -14.20 -20.84 -8.82
N LEU A 62 -14.73 -20.38 -9.97
CA LEU A 62 -15.88 -21.00 -10.65
C LEU A 62 -15.45 -22.02 -11.71
N ASP A 63 -14.16 -22.23 -11.93
CA ASP A 63 -13.67 -23.25 -12.84
C ASP A 63 -13.58 -24.59 -12.11
N ALA A 64 -14.63 -25.40 -12.29
CA ALA A 64 -14.75 -26.73 -11.73
C ALA A 64 -13.58 -27.67 -12.13
N ASP A 65 -13.01 -27.50 -13.33
CA ASP A 65 -11.91 -28.34 -13.81
C ASP A 65 -10.64 -28.03 -13.03
N LEU A 66 -10.34 -26.75 -12.83
CA LEU A 66 -9.18 -26.31 -12.04
C LEU A 66 -9.29 -26.75 -10.57
N VAL A 67 -10.48 -26.61 -9.96
CA VAL A 67 -10.70 -27.03 -8.56
C VAL A 67 -10.56 -28.55 -8.40
N LEU A 68 -11.16 -29.34 -9.30
CA LEU A 68 -11.02 -30.80 -9.26
C LEU A 68 -9.59 -31.25 -9.55
N LYS A 69 -8.88 -30.57 -10.45
CA LYS A 69 -7.47 -30.83 -10.71
C LYS A 69 -6.64 -30.56 -9.45
N ALA A 70 -6.85 -29.43 -8.78
CA ALA A 70 -6.17 -29.10 -7.53
C ALA A 70 -6.42 -30.14 -6.44
N ALA A 71 -7.66 -30.61 -6.28
CA ALA A 71 -8.00 -31.66 -5.31
C ALA A 71 -7.27 -32.97 -5.61
N LYS A 72 -7.23 -33.39 -6.89
CA LYS A 72 -6.55 -34.61 -7.32
C LYS A 72 -5.05 -34.54 -7.14
N ASP A 73 -4.42 -33.44 -7.56
CA ASP A 73 -2.97 -33.26 -7.50
C ASP A 73 -2.44 -33.21 -6.05
N THR A 74 -3.27 -32.72 -5.12
CA THR A 74 -2.92 -32.62 -3.69
C THR A 74 -3.38 -33.82 -2.85
N GLY A 75 -4.13 -34.76 -3.45
CA GLY A 75 -4.66 -35.94 -2.76
C GLY A 75 -5.82 -35.66 -1.80
N ALA A 76 -6.55 -34.55 -1.98
CA ALA A 76 -7.70 -34.23 -1.15
C ALA A 76 -8.84 -35.25 -1.36
N GLY A 77 -9.24 -35.92 -0.28
CA GLY A 77 -10.34 -36.89 -0.28
C GLY A 77 -11.73 -36.26 -0.11
N ALA A 78 -11.78 -34.96 0.23
CA ALA A 78 -13.01 -34.20 0.34
C ALA A 78 -12.82 -32.75 -0.11
N ILE A 79 -13.91 -32.14 -0.60
CA ILE A 79 -14.00 -30.72 -0.94
C ILE A 79 -15.10 -30.07 -0.09
N HIS A 80 -14.73 -29.06 0.70
CA HIS A 80 -15.70 -28.19 1.36
C HIS A 80 -15.91 -26.92 0.52
N PRO A 81 -17.12 -26.68 -0.01
CA PRO A 81 -17.33 -25.56 -0.92
C PRO A 81 -17.65 -24.24 -0.21
N GLY A 82 -17.97 -24.27 1.09
CA GLY A 82 -18.36 -23.06 1.82
C GLY A 82 -19.71 -22.55 1.33
N TYR A 83 -19.78 -21.27 0.95
CA TYR A 83 -20.94 -20.63 0.31
C TYR A 83 -20.54 -19.73 -0.85
N GLY A 84 -21.48 -19.48 -1.77
CA GLY A 84 -21.15 -18.88 -3.07
C GLY A 84 -20.34 -19.83 -3.95
N PHE A 85 -19.81 -19.33 -5.07
CA PHE A 85 -19.03 -20.13 -6.03
C PHE A 85 -19.73 -21.46 -6.40
N LEU A 86 -19.05 -22.59 -6.21
CA LEU A 86 -19.49 -23.93 -6.58
C LEU A 86 -20.32 -24.63 -5.48
N SER A 87 -20.71 -23.93 -4.41
CA SER A 87 -21.40 -24.53 -3.25
C SER A 87 -22.79 -25.06 -3.52
N GLU A 88 -23.49 -24.52 -4.51
CA GLU A 88 -24.82 -24.98 -4.93
C GLU A 88 -24.82 -25.51 -6.38
N ASP A 89 -23.62 -25.81 -6.91
CA ASP A 89 -23.47 -26.39 -8.24
C ASP A 89 -23.61 -27.92 -8.18
N ALA A 90 -24.79 -28.41 -8.57
CA ALA A 90 -25.08 -29.84 -8.59
C ALA A 90 -24.18 -30.63 -9.55
N ALA A 91 -23.80 -30.04 -10.69
CA ALA A 91 -22.91 -30.71 -11.65
C ALA A 91 -21.52 -30.87 -11.05
N PHE A 92 -21.02 -29.85 -10.35
CA PHE A 92 -19.76 -29.93 -9.62
C PHE A 92 -19.79 -30.99 -8.50
N ALA A 93 -20.85 -31.00 -7.69
CA ALA A 93 -21.01 -32.01 -6.63
C ALA A 93 -21.02 -33.44 -7.21
N ARG A 94 -21.74 -33.66 -8.32
CA ARG A 94 -21.78 -34.96 -9.02
C ARG A 94 -20.39 -35.35 -9.54
N ARG A 95 -19.66 -34.41 -10.12
CA ARG A 95 -18.28 -34.62 -10.59
C ARG A 95 -17.29 -34.92 -9.46
N CYS A 96 -17.51 -34.39 -8.25
CA CYS A 96 -16.72 -34.75 -7.08
C CYS A 96 -16.96 -36.22 -6.71
N GLU A 97 -18.24 -36.62 -6.60
CA GLU A 97 -18.63 -38.00 -6.28
C GLU A 97 -18.12 -39.00 -7.34
N ASP A 98 -18.24 -38.67 -8.64
CA ASP A 98 -17.69 -39.48 -9.75
C ASP A 98 -16.16 -39.60 -9.70
N ALA A 99 -15.47 -38.59 -9.16
CA ALA A 99 -14.02 -38.60 -8.96
C ALA A 99 -13.59 -39.30 -7.66
N GLY A 100 -14.53 -39.84 -6.87
CA GLY A 100 -14.24 -40.44 -5.57
C GLY A 100 -13.87 -39.43 -4.48
N ILE A 101 -14.22 -38.15 -4.66
CA ILE A 101 -13.95 -37.05 -3.74
C ILE A 101 -15.26 -36.68 -3.03
N VAL A 102 -15.27 -36.68 -1.69
CA VAL A 102 -16.48 -36.38 -0.92
C VAL A 102 -16.82 -34.90 -1.04
N PHE A 103 -18.00 -34.58 -1.60
CA PHE A 103 -18.57 -33.23 -1.54
C PHE A 103 -19.19 -32.99 -0.15
N VAL A 104 -18.64 -32.04 0.61
CA VAL A 104 -19.10 -31.74 1.98
C VAL A 104 -20.34 -30.83 1.92
N GLY A 105 -21.50 -31.42 1.64
CA GLY A 105 -22.77 -30.72 1.47
C GLY A 105 -23.93 -31.66 1.15
N PRO A 106 -25.07 -31.14 0.65
CA PRO A 106 -26.19 -31.95 0.16
C PRO A 106 -25.82 -32.88 -1.00
N THR A 107 -26.72 -33.78 -1.38
CA THR A 107 -26.51 -34.63 -2.59
C THR A 107 -26.75 -33.82 -3.87
N PRO A 108 -26.17 -34.22 -5.02
CA PRO A 108 -26.45 -33.56 -6.31
C PRO A 108 -27.95 -33.44 -6.63
N GLU A 109 -28.73 -34.46 -6.31
CA GLU A 109 -30.19 -34.47 -6.54
C GLU A 109 -30.92 -33.45 -5.65
N GLN A 110 -30.45 -33.25 -4.41
CA GLN A 110 -31.00 -32.25 -3.49
C GLN A 110 -30.66 -30.83 -3.95
N LEU A 111 -29.45 -30.62 -4.47
CA LEU A 111 -29.04 -29.35 -5.08
C LEU A 111 -29.89 -29.02 -6.31
N GLU A 112 -30.13 -29.99 -7.20
CA GLU A 112 -31.00 -29.81 -8.38
C GLU A 112 -32.45 -29.48 -7.99
N LEU A 113 -33.00 -30.21 -7.02
CA LEU A 113 -34.38 -30.05 -6.57
C LEU A 113 -34.65 -28.65 -6.00
N PHE A 114 -33.76 -28.15 -5.13
CA PHE A 114 -33.94 -26.85 -4.50
C PHE A 114 -33.37 -25.68 -5.31
N GLY A 115 -32.44 -25.92 -6.25
CA GLY A 115 -31.86 -24.89 -7.11
C GLY A 115 -32.84 -24.26 -8.10
N ALA A 116 -33.92 -24.96 -8.45
CA ALA A 116 -34.97 -24.42 -9.31
C ALA A 116 -36.22 -23.99 -8.51
N LYS A 117 -36.66 -22.74 -8.70
CA LYS A 117 -37.79 -22.15 -7.95
C LYS A 117 -39.09 -22.96 -8.02
N HIS A 118 -39.39 -23.56 -9.18
CA HIS A 118 -40.65 -24.29 -9.38
C HIS A 118 -40.64 -25.65 -8.67
N THR A 119 -39.53 -26.39 -8.71
CA THR A 119 -39.38 -27.68 -7.99
C THR A 119 -39.31 -27.46 -6.49
N ALA A 120 -38.57 -26.44 -6.02
CA ALA A 120 -38.52 -26.08 -4.61
C ALA A 120 -39.91 -25.73 -4.05
N ARG A 121 -40.70 -24.92 -4.77
CA ARG A 121 -42.09 -24.59 -4.38
C ARG A 121 -43.03 -25.80 -4.44
N ALA A 122 -42.84 -26.69 -5.41
CA ALA A 122 -43.61 -27.93 -5.48
C ALA A 122 -43.32 -28.85 -4.29
N ALA A 123 -42.04 -28.98 -3.90
CA ALA A 123 -41.62 -29.72 -2.72
C ALA A 123 -42.16 -29.08 -1.44
N ALA A 124 -42.06 -27.75 -1.29
CA ALA A 124 -42.64 -27.01 -0.17
C ALA A 124 -44.15 -27.24 -0.05
N ARG A 125 -44.89 -27.16 -1.17
CA ARG A 125 -46.33 -27.44 -1.20
C ARG A 125 -46.65 -28.89 -0.82
N ALA A 126 -45.89 -29.86 -1.32
CA ALA A 126 -46.08 -31.28 -1.01
C ALA A 126 -45.80 -31.59 0.47
N ALA A 127 -44.83 -30.88 1.07
CA ALA A 127 -44.51 -30.96 2.49
C ALA A 127 -45.45 -30.12 3.39
N GLY A 128 -46.47 -29.47 2.82
CA GLY A 128 -47.45 -28.68 3.57
C GLY A 128 -46.92 -27.32 4.08
N VAL A 129 -45.81 -26.83 3.54
CA VAL A 129 -45.24 -25.53 3.90
C VAL A 129 -46.05 -24.41 3.22
N PRO A 130 -46.54 -23.40 3.97
CA PRO A 130 -47.29 -22.29 3.39
C PRO A 130 -46.46 -21.52 2.35
N LEU A 131 -47.03 -21.31 1.17
CA LEU A 131 -46.47 -20.47 0.11
C LEU A 131 -47.11 -19.09 0.15
N VAL A 132 -46.42 -18.07 -0.37
CA VAL A 132 -47.01 -16.73 -0.53
C VAL A 132 -48.27 -16.85 -1.39
N PRO A 133 -49.42 -16.33 -0.92
CA PRO A 133 -50.66 -16.32 -1.71
C PRO A 133 -50.42 -15.61 -3.04
N GLY A 134 -50.76 -16.28 -4.13
CA GLY A 134 -50.48 -15.81 -5.47
C GLY A 134 -51.17 -16.66 -6.51
N THR A 135 -51.02 -16.25 -7.77
CA THR A 135 -51.70 -16.87 -8.91
C THR A 135 -50.74 -17.72 -9.75
N GLY A 136 -51.31 -18.51 -10.65
CA GLY A 136 -50.58 -18.92 -11.85
C GLY A 136 -50.38 -17.73 -12.81
N LEU A 137 -50.01 -18.03 -14.04
CA LEU A 137 -50.02 -17.03 -15.11
C LEU A 137 -51.44 -16.53 -15.35
N LEU A 138 -51.60 -15.22 -15.45
CA LEU A 138 -52.86 -14.51 -15.67
C LEU A 138 -52.97 -14.10 -17.13
N ALA A 139 -54.15 -14.26 -17.73
CA ALA A 139 -54.40 -13.99 -19.14
C ALA A 139 -54.85 -12.54 -19.40
N SER A 140 -55.49 -11.88 -18.43
CA SER A 140 -55.98 -10.51 -18.57
C SER A 140 -55.94 -9.68 -17.28
N VAL A 141 -56.11 -8.36 -17.40
CA VAL A 141 -56.16 -7.44 -16.26
C VAL A 141 -57.40 -7.69 -15.41
N GLU A 142 -58.53 -8.11 -16.01
CA GLU A 142 -59.74 -8.47 -15.30
C GLU A 142 -59.52 -9.69 -14.39
N GLU A 143 -58.83 -10.73 -14.90
CA GLU A 143 -58.45 -11.90 -14.11
C GLU A 143 -57.50 -11.51 -12.97
N ALA A 144 -56.58 -10.57 -13.22
CA ALA A 144 -55.69 -10.03 -12.20
C ALA A 144 -56.45 -9.26 -11.11
N LEU A 145 -57.45 -8.44 -11.47
CA LEU A 145 -58.27 -7.69 -10.53
C LEU A 145 -59.12 -8.62 -9.65
N GLU A 146 -59.72 -9.66 -10.24
CA GLU A 146 -60.48 -10.69 -9.50
C GLU A 146 -59.56 -11.46 -8.54
N ALA A 147 -58.40 -11.91 -9.02
CA ALA A 147 -57.43 -12.60 -8.19
C ALA A 147 -56.87 -11.70 -7.07
N ALA A 148 -56.61 -10.42 -7.34
CA ALA A 148 -56.17 -9.45 -6.34
C ALA A 148 -57.23 -9.20 -5.26
N ALA A 149 -58.53 -9.21 -5.61
CA ALA A 149 -59.60 -9.13 -4.63
C ALA A 149 -59.62 -10.34 -3.67
N GLY A 150 -59.29 -11.53 -4.17
CA GLY A 150 -59.15 -12.74 -3.36
C GLY A 150 -57.87 -12.78 -2.52
N ILE A 151 -56.74 -12.29 -3.06
CA ILE A 151 -55.44 -12.24 -2.36
C ILE A 151 -55.43 -11.12 -1.30
N GLY A 152 -56.10 -10.00 -1.59
CA GLY A 152 -56.09 -8.77 -0.81
C GLY A 152 -54.91 -7.86 -1.17
N TYR A 153 -55.18 -6.55 -1.33
CA TYR A 153 -54.14 -5.53 -1.55
C TYR A 153 -53.31 -5.27 -0.27
N PRO A 154 -52.03 -4.86 -0.41
CA PRO A 154 -51.29 -4.69 -1.66
C PRO A 154 -50.83 -6.02 -2.28
N VAL A 155 -50.74 -6.04 -3.61
CA VAL A 155 -50.21 -7.15 -4.41
C VAL A 155 -49.01 -6.71 -5.23
N MET A 156 -48.14 -7.64 -5.58
CA MET A 156 -47.00 -7.45 -6.48
C MET A 156 -47.31 -8.15 -7.80
N LEU A 157 -47.46 -7.38 -8.87
CA LEU A 157 -47.54 -7.88 -10.23
C LEU A 157 -46.14 -8.20 -10.73
N LYS A 158 -45.89 -9.43 -11.21
CA LYS A 158 -44.57 -9.91 -11.63
C LYS A 158 -44.62 -10.58 -13.00
N ALA A 159 -43.57 -10.39 -13.80
CA ALA A 159 -43.32 -11.15 -15.02
C ALA A 159 -42.64 -12.49 -14.71
N THR A 160 -42.91 -13.54 -15.50
CA THR A 160 -42.36 -14.91 -15.28
C THR A 160 -40.83 -14.98 -15.38
N GLY A 161 -40.21 -14.07 -16.15
CA GLY A 161 -38.75 -13.97 -16.30
C GLY A 161 -38.09 -12.89 -15.43
N GLY A 162 -38.87 -12.13 -14.65
CA GLY A 162 -38.36 -10.96 -13.91
C GLY A 162 -37.46 -11.32 -12.73
N GLY A 163 -36.20 -10.88 -12.78
CA GLY A 163 -35.24 -10.90 -11.68
C GLY A 163 -34.75 -9.49 -11.34
N GLY A 164 -34.38 -9.24 -10.08
CA GLY A 164 -33.71 -7.99 -9.67
C GLY A 164 -34.58 -6.72 -9.75
N GLY A 165 -35.90 -6.83 -9.59
CA GLY A 165 -36.81 -5.66 -9.64
C GLY A 165 -37.30 -5.26 -11.04
N ILE A 166 -36.80 -5.90 -12.10
CA ILE A 166 -37.21 -5.63 -13.48
C ILE A 166 -38.45 -6.46 -13.82
N GLY A 167 -39.48 -5.81 -14.36
CA GLY A 167 -40.74 -6.48 -14.72
C GLY A 167 -41.61 -6.83 -13.51
N MET A 168 -41.58 -6.00 -12.47
CA MET A 168 -42.52 -6.10 -11.35
C MET A 168 -43.05 -4.73 -10.91
N SER A 169 -44.23 -4.71 -10.29
CA SER A 169 -44.85 -3.50 -9.74
C SER A 169 -45.64 -3.80 -8.49
N ALA A 170 -45.39 -3.03 -7.44
CA ALA A 170 -46.30 -2.97 -6.29
C ALA A 170 -47.59 -2.27 -6.71
N CYS A 171 -48.72 -2.85 -6.33
CA CYS A 171 -50.05 -2.33 -6.60
C CYS A 171 -50.83 -2.34 -5.29
N ARG A 172 -51.20 -1.15 -4.81
CA ARG A 172 -51.92 -0.95 -3.54
C ARG A 172 -53.43 -0.85 -3.73
N SER A 173 -53.88 -0.74 -4.98
CA SER A 173 -55.28 -0.62 -5.35
C SER A 173 -55.54 -1.27 -6.71
N ALA A 174 -56.83 -1.41 -7.04
CA ALA A 174 -57.29 -1.85 -8.37
C ALA A 174 -56.81 -0.92 -9.49
N ASP A 175 -56.81 0.39 -9.25
CA ASP A 175 -56.38 1.39 -10.23
C ASP A 175 -54.87 1.23 -10.52
N GLU A 176 -54.05 1.12 -9.47
CA GLU A 176 -52.61 0.90 -9.61
C GLU A 176 -52.29 -0.43 -10.32
N LEU A 177 -53.07 -1.48 -10.09
CA LEU A 177 -52.91 -2.75 -10.78
C LEU A 177 -53.24 -2.63 -12.27
N THR A 178 -54.30 -1.89 -12.60
CA THR A 178 -54.70 -1.63 -13.98
C THR A 178 -53.64 -0.83 -14.73
N GLU A 179 -53.11 0.23 -14.11
CA GLU A 179 -52.03 1.05 -14.68
C GLU A 179 -50.71 0.28 -14.83
N ALA A 180 -50.39 -0.58 -13.86
CA ALA A 180 -49.17 -1.38 -13.89
C ALA A 180 -49.20 -2.51 -14.92
N TRP A 181 -50.39 -3.04 -15.25
CA TRP A 181 -50.57 -4.21 -16.10
C TRP A 181 -49.85 -4.10 -17.45
N GLU A 182 -50.19 -3.10 -18.24
CA GLU A 182 -49.61 -2.91 -19.58
C GLU A 182 -48.11 -2.62 -19.53
N ARG A 183 -47.65 -1.92 -18.49
CA ARG A 183 -46.23 -1.60 -18.30
C ARG A 183 -45.43 -2.85 -17.99
N VAL A 184 -45.88 -3.67 -17.05
CA VAL A 184 -45.18 -4.91 -16.67
C VAL A 184 -45.22 -5.94 -17.80
N GLN A 185 -46.35 -6.05 -18.52
CA GLN A 185 -46.48 -6.96 -19.65
C GLN A 185 -45.58 -6.54 -20.83
N ARG A 186 -45.46 -5.24 -21.13
CA ARG A 186 -44.51 -4.72 -22.13
C ARG A 186 -43.06 -5.01 -21.75
N VAL A 187 -42.70 -4.79 -20.48
CA VAL A 187 -41.36 -5.13 -19.98
C VAL A 187 -41.11 -6.63 -20.09
N ALA A 188 -42.12 -7.46 -19.79
CA ALA A 188 -42.03 -8.91 -19.91
C ALA A 188 -41.75 -9.37 -21.35
N ALA A 189 -42.51 -8.84 -22.31
CA ALA A 189 -42.35 -9.16 -23.73
C ALA A 189 -41.03 -8.62 -24.34
N ALA A 190 -40.54 -7.48 -23.86
CA ALA A 190 -39.30 -6.86 -24.38
C ALA A 190 -38.03 -7.47 -23.76
N SER A 191 -38.10 -7.98 -22.53
CA SER A 191 -36.91 -8.37 -21.76
C SER A 191 -36.78 -9.87 -21.54
N PHE A 192 -37.85 -10.66 -21.73
CA PHE A 192 -37.86 -12.09 -21.43
C PHE A 192 -38.50 -12.90 -22.56
N SER A 193 -38.14 -14.19 -22.66
CA SER A 193 -38.69 -15.14 -23.64
C SER A 193 -40.16 -15.53 -23.39
N SER A 194 -40.76 -15.03 -22.31
CA SER A 194 -42.16 -15.25 -21.91
C SER A 194 -42.78 -13.92 -21.46
N ALA A 195 -43.95 -13.59 -22.03
CA ALA A 195 -44.75 -12.42 -21.66
C ALA A 195 -45.73 -12.67 -20.49
N GLY A 196 -45.65 -13.85 -19.86
CA GLY A 196 -46.58 -14.23 -18.78
C GLY A 196 -46.40 -13.38 -17.52
N VAL A 197 -47.51 -12.91 -16.94
CA VAL A 197 -47.53 -12.16 -15.68
C VAL A 197 -48.36 -12.91 -14.63
N PHE A 198 -48.03 -12.74 -13.36
CA PHE A 198 -48.73 -13.34 -12.22
C PHE A 198 -48.76 -12.37 -11.03
N LEU A 199 -49.66 -12.60 -10.09
CA LEU A 199 -49.77 -11.85 -8.85
C LEU A 199 -49.22 -12.65 -7.67
N GLU A 200 -48.54 -11.98 -6.76
CA GLU A 200 -48.29 -12.46 -5.40
C GLU A 200 -48.70 -11.39 -4.40
N ARG A 201 -49.09 -11.79 -3.20
CA ARG A 201 -49.29 -10.84 -2.09
C ARG A 201 -47.99 -10.06 -1.85
N LEU A 202 -48.12 -8.74 -1.69
CA LEU A 202 -47.01 -7.90 -1.27
C LEU A 202 -47.01 -7.76 0.25
N VAL A 203 -45.91 -8.15 0.89
CA VAL A 203 -45.67 -7.90 2.31
C VAL A 203 -44.76 -6.68 2.41
N GLU A 204 -45.34 -5.50 2.69
CA GLU A 204 -44.57 -4.23 2.70
C GLU A 204 -43.58 -4.16 3.87
N ASN A 205 -44.01 -4.59 5.06
CA ASN A 205 -43.16 -4.66 6.26
C ASN A 205 -42.72 -6.09 6.54
N ALA A 206 -42.16 -6.74 5.52
CA ALA A 206 -41.67 -8.11 5.63
C ALA A 206 -40.49 -8.21 6.59
N ARG A 207 -40.53 -9.21 7.47
CA ARG A 207 -39.32 -9.73 8.12
C ARG A 207 -38.82 -10.94 7.34
N HIS A 208 -37.51 -11.09 7.29
CA HIS A 208 -36.86 -12.27 6.74
C HIS A 208 -36.46 -13.16 7.92
N VAL A 209 -37.15 -14.28 8.09
CA VAL A 209 -36.88 -15.24 9.17
C VAL A 209 -36.51 -16.57 8.55
N GLU A 210 -35.45 -17.18 9.03
CA GLU A 210 -34.94 -18.42 8.46
C GLU A 210 -34.64 -19.47 9.54
N VAL A 211 -34.74 -20.74 9.18
CA VAL A 211 -34.52 -21.87 10.08
C VAL A 211 -33.36 -22.71 9.57
N GLN A 212 -32.31 -22.79 10.39
CA GLN A 212 -31.19 -23.69 10.15
C GLN A 212 -31.65 -25.14 10.31
N VAL A 213 -31.36 -25.97 9.31
CA VAL A 213 -31.55 -27.42 9.37
C VAL A 213 -30.20 -28.14 9.30
N PHE A 214 -30.18 -29.37 9.81
CA PHE A 214 -29.08 -30.28 9.60
C PHE A 214 -29.60 -31.71 9.43
N GLY A 215 -29.24 -32.35 8.33
CA GLY A 215 -29.71 -33.69 7.98
C GLY A 215 -28.58 -34.71 7.82
N ASP A 216 -28.86 -35.98 8.09
CA ASP A 216 -27.88 -37.06 7.99
C ASP A 216 -27.80 -37.71 6.60
N GLY A 217 -28.69 -37.34 5.67
CA GLY A 217 -28.81 -37.99 4.36
C GLY A 217 -29.54 -39.34 4.39
N GLN A 218 -30.02 -39.78 5.56
CA GLN A 218 -30.68 -41.08 5.79
C GLN A 218 -32.12 -40.91 6.33
N GLY A 219 -32.64 -39.67 6.32
CA GLY A 219 -34.00 -39.32 6.69
C GLY A 219 -34.13 -38.61 8.04
N ARG A 220 -33.07 -38.53 8.85
CA ARG A 220 -33.10 -37.74 10.08
C ARG A 220 -32.71 -36.30 9.76
N VAL A 221 -33.60 -35.38 10.10
CA VAL A 221 -33.35 -33.93 10.03
C VAL A 221 -33.67 -33.30 11.38
N ILE A 222 -32.79 -32.42 11.84
CA ILE A 222 -32.98 -31.57 13.02
C ILE A 222 -32.99 -30.09 12.60
N THR A 223 -33.49 -29.23 13.49
CA THR A 223 -33.49 -27.77 13.32
C THR A 223 -32.71 -27.09 14.44
N PHE A 224 -32.07 -25.98 14.14
CA PHE A 224 -31.40 -25.11 15.10
C PHE A 224 -32.08 -23.74 15.17
N GLY A 225 -33.26 -23.67 15.79
CA GLY A 225 -33.99 -22.41 16.00
C GLY A 225 -34.15 -21.52 14.75
N ASP A 226 -34.53 -20.28 14.98
CA ASP A 226 -34.74 -19.24 13.97
C ASP A 226 -33.68 -18.15 14.04
N ARG A 227 -33.34 -17.59 12.87
CA ARG A 227 -32.57 -16.35 12.72
C ARG A 227 -33.44 -15.27 12.07
N ASP A 228 -33.30 -14.04 12.51
CA ASP A 228 -33.83 -12.87 11.81
C ASP A 228 -32.72 -12.25 10.96
N CYS A 229 -32.97 -12.12 9.65
CA CYS A 229 -32.05 -11.56 8.69
C CYS A 229 -32.66 -10.33 8.00
N SER A 230 -33.55 -9.61 8.67
CA SER A 230 -34.37 -8.57 8.05
C SER A 230 -33.59 -7.28 7.78
N LEU A 231 -32.49 -7.00 8.47
CA LEU A 231 -31.68 -5.82 8.17
C LEU A 231 -30.85 -6.06 6.91
N GLN A 232 -31.44 -5.68 5.77
CA GLN A 232 -30.91 -5.89 4.43
C GLN A 232 -30.83 -4.59 3.65
N ARG A 233 -29.81 -4.48 2.80
CA ARG A 233 -29.62 -3.40 1.84
C ARG A 233 -29.77 -3.96 0.43
N ARG A 234 -30.75 -3.50 -0.35
CA ARG A 234 -31.01 -4.01 -1.72
C ARG A 234 -30.99 -5.56 -1.76
N ASN A 235 -31.66 -6.16 -0.77
CA ASN A 235 -31.74 -7.62 -0.53
C ASN A 235 -30.42 -8.32 -0.11
N GLN A 236 -29.38 -7.58 0.24
CA GLN A 236 -28.14 -8.12 0.82
C GLN A 236 -28.19 -7.98 2.33
N LYS A 237 -28.04 -9.10 3.06
CA LYS A 237 -28.06 -9.14 4.53
C LYS A 237 -26.83 -8.43 5.11
N VAL A 238 -27.03 -7.63 6.16
CA VAL A 238 -25.97 -6.82 6.82
C VAL A 238 -25.88 -7.08 8.32
N VAL A 239 -27.03 -7.26 8.98
CA VAL A 239 -27.11 -7.59 10.41
C VAL A 239 -28.12 -8.72 10.59
N GLU A 240 -27.72 -9.75 11.32
CA GLU A 240 -28.53 -10.93 11.60
C GLU A 240 -28.53 -11.22 13.10
N GLU A 241 -29.63 -11.75 13.63
CA GLU A 241 -29.73 -12.09 15.04
C GLU A 241 -30.46 -13.40 15.30
N ALA A 242 -30.10 -14.08 16.38
CA ALA A 242 -30.70 -15.33 16.80
C ALA A 242 -30.87 -15.39 18.34
N PRO A 243 -32.04 -15.80 18.85
CA PRO A 243 -33.28 -16.11 18.12
C PRO A 243 -33.94 -14.88 17.47
N ALA A 244 -34.88 -15.05 16.54
CA ALA A 244 -35.60 -13.92 15.96
C ALA A 244 -36.44 -13.18 17.03
N PRO A 245 -36.31 -11.86 17.18
CA PRO A 245 -36.98 -11.12 18.26
C PRO A 245 -38.47 -10.96 17.97
N GLY A 246 -39.31 -10.93 19.02
CA GLY A 246 -40.75 -10.68 18.88
C GLY A 246 -41.51 -11.69 18.01
N LEU A 247 -40.95 -12.87 17.75
CA LEU A 247 -41.60 -13.93 17.00
C LEU A 247 -42.51 -14.76 17.95
N PRO A 248 -43.83 -14.84 17.72
CA PRO A 248 -44.72 -15.64 18.55
C PRO A 248 -44.31 -17.12 18.55
N SER A 249 -44.45 -17.80 19.70
CA SER A 249 -44.04 -19.21 19.84
C SER A 249 -44.70 -20.13 18.82
N HIS A 250 -46.00 -19.97 18.57
CA HIS A 250 -46.72 -20.78 17.58
C HIS A 250 -46.18 -20.60 16.15
N VAL A 251 -45.72 -19.40 15.77
CA VAL A 251 -45.09 -19.15 14.47
C VAL A 251 -43.71 -19.83 14.45
N ARG A 252 -42.90 -19.66 15.50
CA ARG A 252 -41.59 -20.32 15.63
C ARG A 252 -41.68 -21.85 15.51
N ASP A 253 -42.64 -22.46 16.22
CA ASP A 253 -42.87 -23.91 16.18
C ASP A 253 -43.32 -24.37 14.79
N HIS A 254 -44.17 -23.56 14.14
CA HIS A 254 -44.60 -23.82 12.76
C HIS A 254 -43.42 -23.74 11.78
N LEU A 255 -42.58 -22.71 11.85
CA LEU A 255 -41.39 -22.56 11.00
C LEU A 255 -40.42 -23.73 11.19
N ALA A 256 -40.13 -24.10 12.44
CA ALA A 256 -39.25 -25.22 12.75
C ALA A 256 -39.81 -26.55 12.20
N THR A 257 -41.10 -26.81 12.41
CA THR A 257 -41.76 -28.02 11.92
C THR A 257 -41.76 -28.07 10.39
N ALA A 258 -42.16 -26.98 9.74
CA ALA A 258 -42.21 -26.87 8.28
C ALA A 258 -40.82 -27.06 7.64
N ALA A 259 -39.77 -26.44 8.21
CA ALA A 259 -38.41 -26.57 7.73
C ALA A 259 -37.88 -28.01 7.86
N ARG A 260 -38.11 -28.64 9.03
CA ARG A 260 -37.74 -30.04 9.27
C ARG A 260 -38.46 -30.98 8.30
N ASP A 261 -39.77 -30.85 8.18
CA ASP A 261 -40.59 -31.79 7.40
C ASP A 261 -40.30 -31.66 5.90
N LEU A 262 -40.08 -30.43 5.39
CA LEU A 262 -39.63 -30.20 4.02
C LEU A 262 -38.30 -30.91 3.74
N CYS A 263 -37.29 -30.71 4.59
CA CYS A 263 -35.98 -31.31 4.40
C CYS A 263 -36.00 -32.83 4.61
N ALA A 264 -36.78 -33.33 5.57
CA ALA A 264 -36.96 -34.76 5.81
C ALA A 264 -37.63 -35.47 4.62
N SER A 265 -38.56 -34.79 3.92
CA SER A 265 -39.27 -35.35 2.76
C SER A 265 -38.35 -35.72 1.59
N VAL A 266 -37.13 -35.18 1.56
CA VAL A 266 -36.11 -35.42 0.53
C VAL A 266 -34.82 -36.05 1.10
N GLY A 267 -34.86 -36.51 2.34
CA GLY A 267 -33.71 -37.13 3.02
C GLY A 267 -32.49 -36.21 3.06
N TYR A 268 -32.68 -34.92 3.36
CA TYR A 268 -31.64 -33.89 3.26
C TYR A 268 -30.33 -34.27 3.98
N ARG A 269 -29.17 -33.91 3.37
CA ARG A 269 -27.82 -34.19 3.91
C ARG A 269 -27.08 -32.89 4.25
N SER A 270 -26.35 -32.89 5.37
CA SER A 270 -25.50 -31.78 5.83
C SER A 270 -26.30 -30.55 6.27
N ALA A 271 -25.66 -29.37 6.30
CA ALA A 271 -26.26 -28.10 6.65
C ALA A 271 -27.08 -27.50 5.49
N GLY A 272 -28.24 -26.93 5.82
CA GLY A 272 -29.06 -26.13 4.92
C GLY A 272 -29.94 -25.16 5.70
N THR A 273 -30.62 -24.27 5.01
CA THR A 273 -31.53 -23.32 5.66
C THR A 273 -32.81 -23.15 4.85
N VAL A 274 -33.94 -23.14 5.55
CA VAL A 274 -35.25 -22.83 4.96
C VAL A 274 -35.61 -21.39 5.32
N GLU A 275 -35.76 -20.54 4.31
CA GLU A 275 -36.05 -19.10 4.47
C GLU A 275 -37.54 -18.80 4.34
N PHE A 276 -38.03 -17.83 5.11
CA PHE A 276 -39.41 -17.41 5.14
C PHE A 276 -39.55 -15.89 5.11
N VAL A 277 -40.58 -15.42 4.41
CA VAL A 277 -41.11 -14.06 4.56
C VAL A 277 -42.16 -14.08 5.67
N TYR A 278 -41.95 -13.29 6.72
CA TYR A 278 -42.86 -13.15 7.85
C TYR A 278 -43.59 -11.81 7.81
N ASP A 279 -44.92 -11.86 7.75
CA ASP A 279 -45.82 -10.72 7.92
C ASP A 279 -46.17 -10.58 9.40
N ALA A 280 -45.44 -9.70 10.09
CA ALA A 280 -45.63 -9.47 11.52
C ALA A 280 -47.01 -8.92 11.88
N ALA A 281 -47.70 -8.23 10.95
CA ALA A 281 -49.03 -7.69 11.20
C ALA A 281 -50.10 -8.77 11.17
N ARG A 282 -49.93 -9.79 10.31
CA ARG A 282 -50.86 -10.93 10.20
C ARG A 282 -50.46 -12.13 11.06
N GLY A 283 -49.22 -12.20 11.52
CA GLY A 283 -48.69 -13.38 12.19
C GLY A 283 -48.53 -14.58 11.24
N GLU A 284 -48.36 -14.31 9.94
CA GLU A 284 -48.28 -15.33 8.88
C GLU A 284 -46.86 -15.39 8.32
N ALA A 285 -46.35 -16.60 8.07
CA ALA A 285 -45.05 -16.80 7.44
C ALA A 285 -45.18 -17.67 6.18
N TYR A 286 -44.39 -17.35 5.17
CA TYR A 286 -44.46 -18.00 3.86
C TYR A 286 -43.07 -18.40 3.39
N PHE A 287 -42.95 -19.61 2.84
CA PHE A 287 -41.72 -20.13 2.26
C PHE A 287 -41.19 -19.21 1.15
N LEU A 288 -39.89 -18.92 1.24
CA LEU A 288 -39.14 -18.16 0.25
C LEU A 288 -38.27 -19.11 -0.59
N GLU A 289 -37.31 -19.78 0.04
CA GLU A 289 -36.39 -20.70 -0.60
C GLU A 289 -35.69 -21.64 0.40
N VAL A 290 -34.94 -22.62 -0.13
CA VAL A 290 -33.99 -23.42 0.65
C VAL A 290 -32.59 -23.11 0.15
N ASN A 291 -31.74 -22.59 1.03
CA ASN A 291 -30.32 -22.45 0.75
C ASN A 291 -29.66 -23.80 1.02
N THR A 292 -29.09 -24.42 -0.02
CA THR A 292 -28.60 -25.79 0.02
C THR A 292 -27.13 -25.91 0.45
N ARG A 293 -26.78 -25.14 1.48
CA ARG A 293 -25.41 -24.94 1.95
C ARG A 293 -25.40 -24.31 3.33
N LEU A 294 -24.20 -24.22 3.91
CA LEU A 294 -23.97 -23.31 5.04
C LEU A 294 -24.20 -21.86 4.62
N GLN A 295 -24.61 -21.01 5.55
CA GLN A 295 -24.80 -19.57 5.33
C GLN A 295 -23.76 -18.73 6.06
N VAL A 296 -23.64 -17.46 5.65
CA VAL A 296 -22.70 -16.50 6.23
C VAL A 296 -22.98 -16.33 7.73
N GLU A 297 -24.25 -16.19 8.07
CA GLU A 297 -24.84 -15.94 9.40
C GLU A 297 -24.94 -17.17 10.31
N HIS A 298 -24.38 -18.32 9.93
CA HIS A 298 -24.34 -19.49 10.81
C HIS A 298 -23.67 -19.27 12.19
N PRO A 299 -22.72 -18.32 12.40
CA PRO A 299 -22.10 -18.11 13.71
C PRO A 299 -23.05 -17.68 14.82
N VAL A 300 -24.16 -16.97 14.53
CA VAL A 300 -25.14 -16.63 15.59
C VAL A 300 -25.84 -17.88 16.11
N THR A 301 -26.09 -18.86 15.25
CA THR A 301 -26.61 -20.18 15.65
C THR A 301 -25.59 -20.95 16.47
N GLU A 302 -24.33 -20.99 16.02
CA GLU A 302 -23.24 -21.62 16.77
C GLU A 302 -23.09 -21.05 18.17
N ALA A 303 -23.20 -19.72 18.32
CA ALA A 303 -23.06 -19.04 19.60
C ALA A 303 -24.15 -19.42 20.62
N ILE A 304 -25.42 -19.46 20.22
CA ILE A 304 -26.53 -19.74 21.15
C ILE A 304 -26.70 -21.24 21.47
N TYR A 305 -26.23 -22.13 20.61
CA TYR A 305 -26.28 -23.58 20.85
C TYR A 305 -24.96 -24.14 21.40
N GLY A 306 -23.83 -23.48 21.16
CA GLY A 306 -22.50 -23.99 21.52
C GLY A 306 -22.09 -25.19 20.65
N VAL A 307 -22.31 -25.08 19.35
CA VAL A 307 -21.96 -26.10 18.35
C VAL A 307 -21.01 -25.53 17.29
N ASP A 308 -20.26 -26.41 16.62
CA ASP A 308 -19.51 -26.07 15.41
C ASP A 308 -20.16 -26.78 14.22
N LEU A 309 -20.86 -26.03 13.38
CA LEU A 309 -21.60 -26.56 12.24
C LEU A 309 -20.65 -27.05 11.14
N VAL A 310 -19.50 -26.41 10.93
CA VAL A 310 -18.48 -26.89 9.98
C VAL A 310 -17.94 -28.24 10.45
N ALA A 311 -17.70 -28.41 11.75
CA ALA A 311 -17.26 -29.68 12.30
C ALA A 311 -18.30 -30.78 12.10
N TRP A 312 -19.59 -30.45 12.26
CA TRP A 312 -20.68 -31.40 11.98
C TRP A 312 -20.69 -31.82 10.50
N MET A 313 -20.54 -30.87 9.57
CA MET A 313 -20.49 -31.15 8.13
C MET A 313 -19.32 -32.10 7.80
N LEU A 314 -18.13 -31.84 8.34
CA LEU A 314 -16.93 -32.66 8.10
C LEU A 314 -17.02 -34.06 8.73
N ARG A 315 -17.57 -34.17 9.96
CA ARG A 315 -17.78 -35.46 10.63
C ARG A 315 -18.82 -36.30 9.90
N LEU A 316 -19.93 -35.69 9.46
CA LEU A 316 -20.92 -36.38 8.65
C LEU A 316 -20.33 -36.85 7.31
N ALA A 317 -19.50 -36.03 6.65
CA ALA A 317 -18.80 -36.41 5.42
C ALA A 317 -17.86 -37.62 5.60
N ARG A 318 -17.33 -37.83 6.81
CA ARG A 318 -16.58 -39.04 7.19
C ARG A 318 -17.46 -40.25 7.53
N GLY A 319 -18.77 -40.06 7.61
CA GLY A 319 -19.76 -41.10 7.91
C GLY A 319 -20.24 -41.14 9.36
N GLU A 320 -19.90 -40.14 10.18
CA GLU A 320 -20.31 -40.05 11.59
C GLU A 320 -21.73 -39.46 11.71
N THR A 321 -22.77 -40.28 11.50
CA THR A 321 -24.18 -39.84 11.52
C THR A 321 -24.70 -39.52 12.92
N ASP A 322 -24.03 -40.00 13.98
CA ASP A 322 -24.35 -39.70 15.38
C ASP A 322 -24.15 -38.22 15.74
N VAL A 323 -23.42 -37.47 14.91
CA VAL A 323 -23.29 -36.02 15.04
C VAL A 323 -24.64 -35.32 14.90
N VAL A 324 -25.57 -35.87 14.09
CA VAL A 324 -26.91 -35.32 13.88
C VAL A 324 -27.81 -35.68 15.07
N ARG A 325 -27.79 -34.82 16.08
CA ARG A 325 -28.53 -34.99 17.35
C ARG A 325 -29.29 -33.72 17.70
N ASP A 326 -30.35 -33.86 18.50
CA ASP A 326 -31.14 -32.73 18.98
C ASP A 326 -30.24 -31.71 19.72
N PRO A 327 -30.23 -30.43 19.32
CA PRO A 327 -29.37 -29.41 19.93
C PRO A 327 -29.92 -28.87 21.26
N GLY A 328 -31.14 -29.23 21.68
CA GLY A 328 -31.78 -28.70 22.87
C GLY A 328 -32.31 -27.27 22.66
N ALA A 329 -32.55 -26.54 23.76
CA ALA A 329 -33.01 -25.16 23.70
C ALA A 329 -31.85 -24.17 23.49
N PRO A 330 -32.05 -23.06 22.75
CA PRO A 330 -31.04 -22.02 22.60
C PRO A 330 -30.74 -21.37 23.96
N ARG A 331 -29.49 -20.94 24.15
CA ARG A 331 -29.05 -20.18 25.33
C ARG A 331 -28.73 -18.77 24.88
N GLY A 332 -29.21 -17.77 25.64
CA GLY A 332 -28.92 -16.37 25.39
C GLY A 332 -29.39 -15.86 24.03
N HIS A 333 -28.69 -14.86 23.51
CA HIS A 333 -28.95 -14.21 22.22
C HIS A 333 -27.61 -13.89 21.54
N ALA A 334 -27.56 -13.97 20.22
CA ALA A 334 -26.41 -13.57 19.43
C ALA A 334 -26.82 -12.66 18.28
N VAL A 335 -25.94 -11.72 17.95
CA VAL A 335 -26.10 -10.78 16.83
C VAL A 335 -24.79 -10.74 16.05
N GLU A 336 -24.89 -10.81 14.73
CA GLU A 336 -23.79 -10.68 13.79
C GLU A 336 -23.94 -9.38 12.99
N ALA A 337 -22.82 -8.70 12.78
CA ALA A 337 -22.69 -7.58 11.86
C ALA A 337 -21.64 -7.90 10.80
N ARG A 338 -21.99 -7.66 9.53
CA ARG A 338 -21.06 -7.77 8.40
C ARG A 338 -20.38 -6.44 8.15
N VAL A 339 -19.05 -6.44 8.26
CA VAL A 339 -18.19 -5.30 7.92
C VAL A 339 -17.76 -5.45 6.48
N TYR A 340 -18.14 -4.50 5.63
CA TYR A 340 -17.87 -4.46 4.19
C TYR A 340 -16.94 -3.31 3.83
N ALA A 341 -16.09 -3.55 2.83
CA ALA A 341 -15.35 -2.56 2.07
C ALA A 341 -16.26 -1.84 1.08
N GLU A 342 -17.17 -1.02 1.60
CA GLU A 342 -18.12 -0.21 0.83
C GLU A 342 -18.18 1.20 1.41
N ASP A 343 -18.49 2.19 0.57
CA ASP A 343 -18.78 3.56 0.99
C ASP A 343 -20.29 3.80 1.02
N PRO A 344 -20.97 3.76 2.19
CA PRO A 344 -22.42 3.96 2.30
C PRO A 344 -22.90 5.30 1.74
N SER A 345 -22.08 6.35 1.79
CA SER A 345 -22.45 7.69 1.32
C SER A 345 -22.52 7.79 -0.21
N ARG A 346 -21.88 6.85 -0.92
CA ARG A 346 -21.81 6.79 -2.38
C ARG A 346 -22.51 5.55 -2.91
N GLU A 347 -23.75 5.36 -2.47
CA GLU A 347 -24.58 4.21 -2.82
C GLU A 347 -23.90 2.86 -2.54
N HIS A 348 -23.08 2.79 -1.49
CA HIS A 348 -22.32 1.61 -1.09
C HIS A 348 -21.40 1.11 -2.21
N ARG A 349 -20.76 2.04 -2.91
CA ARG A 349 -19.75 1.72 -3.91
C ARG A 349 -18.64 0.88 -3.26
N PRO A 350 -18.20 -0.23 -3.88
CA PRO A 350 -17.06 -0.99 -3.40
C PRO A 350 -15.82 -0.11 -3.23
N SER A 351 -15.12 -0.33 -2.13
CA SER A 351 -13.93 0.38 -1.71
C SER A 351 -12.74 -0.58 -1.78
N ALA A 352 -11.66 -0.17 -2.43
CA ALA A 352 -10.50 -1.03 -2.66
C ALA A 352 -9.21 -0.27 -2.37
N GLY A 353 -8.20 -0.98 -1.90
CA GLY A 353 -6.92 -0.42 -1.50
C GLY A 353 -6.23 -1.19 -0.39
N LEU A 354 -5.08 -0.65 0.01
CA LEU A 354 -4.26 -1.18 1.08
C LEU A 354 -4.86 -0.84 2.45
N LEU A 355 -5.09 -1.85 3.29
CA LEU A 355 -5.47 -1.67 4.67
C LEU A 355 -4.25 -1.25 5.50
N THR A 356 -4.30 -0.05 6.07
CA THR A 356 -3.17 0.54 6.83
C THR A 356 -3.30 0.31 8.34
N ARG A 357 -4.48 -0.04 8.83
CA ARG A 357 -4.71 -0.56 10.18
C ARG A 357 -5.94 -1.44 10.16
N VAL A 358 -5.82 -2.64 10.74
CA VAL A 358 -6.93 -3.56 10.99
C VAL A 358 -6.86 -4.00 12.44
N GLU A 359 -7.81 -3.54 13.25
CA GLU A 359 -7.94 -3.88 14.65
C GLU A 359 -9.38 -4.32 14.92
N PHE A 360 -9.52 -5.54 15.42
CA PHE A 360 -10.78 -6.06 15.92
C PHE A 360 -10.66 -6.25 17.45
N PRO A 361 -11.69 -5.90 18.23
CA PRO A 361 -11.60 -5.98 19.68
C PRO A 361 -11.70 -7.42 20.18
N GLY A 362 -11.06 -7.69 21.32
CA GLY A 362 -11.27 -8.92 22.08
C GLY A 362 -12.65 -8.98 22.76
N GLY A 363 -13.07 -10.19 23.15
CA GLY A 363 -14.30 -10.43 23.91
C GLY A 363 -15.55 -10.71 23.08
N VAL A 364 -15.47 -10.57 21.75
CA VAL A 364 -16.48 -11.05 20.78
C VAL A 364 -15.82 -11.99 19.79
N ARG A 365 -16.62 -12.78 19.06
CA ARG A 365 -16.11 -13.62 17.98
C ARG A 365 -15.99 -12.78 16.72
N VAL A 366 -14.88 -12.91 16.00
CA VAL A 366 -14.67 -12.26 14.70
C VAL A 366 -14.20 -13.27 13.67
N ASP A 367 -15.02 -13.46 12.65
CA ASP A 367 -14.72 -14.31 11.50
C ASP A 367 -14.37 -13.39 10.32
N GLY A 368 -13.09 -13.24 10.00
CA GLY A 368 -12.63 -12.36 8.92
C GLY A 368 -11.40 -12.90 8.20
N TRP A 369 -11.02 -12.24 7.11
CA TRP A 369 -9.85 -12.59 6.31
C TRP A 369 -8.92 -11.41 6.05
N VAL A 370 -9.12 -10.30 6.73
CA VAL A 370 -8.27 -9.12 6.56
C VAL A 370 -7.41 -8.86 7.79
N GLU A 371 -6.23 -8.34 7.53
CA GLU A 371 -5.23 -7.90 8.50
C GLU A 371 -4.48 -6.68 7.97
N THR A 372 -3.76 -5.95 8.83
CA THR A 372 -2.95 -4.80 8.41
C THR A 372 -2.01 -5.22 7.27
N GLY A 373 -2.00 -4.44 6.19
CA GLY A 373 -1.27 -4.71 4.96
C GLY A 373 -2.00 -5.56 3.92
N THR A 374 -3.23 -6.01 4.17
CA THR A 374 -4.05 -6.66 3.15
C THR A 374 -4.43 -5.67 2.05
N GLU A 375 -4.32 -6.07 0.79
CA GLU A 375 -4.83 -5.30 -0.35
C GLU A 375 -6.23 -5.81 -0.72
N VAL A 376 -7.25 -4.99 -0.49
CA VAL A 376 -8.64 -5.31 -0.81
C VAL A 376 -8.90 -4.91 -2.26
N THR A 377 -9.43 -5.83 -3.07
CA THR A 377 -9.74 -5.61 -4.49
C THR A 377 -11.25 -5.62 -4.73
N THR A 378 -11.69 -5.10 -5.88
CA THR A 378 -13.09 -5.18 -6.33
C THR A 378 -13.40 -6.43 -7.15
N SER A 379 -12.51 -7.43 -7.15
CA SER A 379 -12.66 -8.63 -7.99
C SER A 379 -13.77 -9.57 -7.51
N TYR A 380 -14.13 -9.49 -6.22
CA TYR A 380 -15.03 -10.41 -5.53
C TYR A 380 -16.04 -9.64 -4.65
N ASP A 381 -16.58 -10.34 -3.65
CA ASP A 381 -17.36 -9.78 -2.57
C ASP A 381 -16.52 -8.83 -1.66
N PRO A 382 -17.08 -7.69 -1.22
CA PRO A 382 -16.39 -6.71 -0.38
C PRO A 382 -16.40 -7.03 1.13
N MET A 383 -16.89 -8.19 1.59
CA MET A 383 -16.95 -8.47 3.04
C MET A 383 -15.55 -8.63 3.59
N LEU A 384 -15.26 -7.95 4.69
CA LEU A 384 -13.96 -7.95 5.37
C LEU A 384 -13.97 -8.90 6.57
N ALA A 385 -15.03 -8.80 7.37
CA ALA A 385 -15.20 -9.57 8.58
C ALA A 385 -16.67 -9.63 9.01
N LYS A 386 -16.98 -10.60 9.86
CA LYS A 386 -18.22 -10.72 10.61
C LYS A 386 -17.89 -10.55 12.08
N VAL A 387 -18.56 -9.62 12.74
CA VAL A 387 -18.39 -9.37 14.18
C VAL A 387 -19.61 -9.93 14.89
N ILE A 388 -19.40 -10.90 15.77
CA ILE A 388 -20.48 -11.68 16.40
C ILE A 388 -20.42 -11.53 17.91
N ALA A 389 -21.46 -10.92 18.46
CA ALA A 389 -21.63 -10.74 19.89
C ALA A 389 -22.68 -11.70 20.44
N TYR A 390 -22.37 -12.32 21.57
CA TYR A 390 -23.28 -13.14 22.36
C TYR A 390 -23.55 -12.47 23.71
N GLY A 391 -24.78 -12.56 24.19
CA GLY A 391 -25.19 -12.09 25.51
C GLY A 391 -26.27 -12.98 26.15
N PRO A 392 -26.53 -12.83 27.47
CA PRO A 392 -27.61 -13.55 28.15
C PRO A 392 -29.01 -13.20 27.61
N ASP A 393 -29.15 -12.03 27.00
CA ASP A 393 -30.35 -11.56 26.31
C ASP A 393 -29.97 -10.67 25.13
N ARG A 394 -30.98 -10.26 24.34
CA ARG A 394 -30.83 -9.42 23.16
C ARG A 394 -30.20 -8.06 23.46
N ALA A 395 -30.59 -7.42 24.58
CA ALA A 395 -30.10 -6.08 24.89
C ALA A 395 -28.58 -6.10 25.16
N HIS A 396 -28.13 -7.07 25.95
CA HIS A 396 -26.70 -7.27 26.22
C HIS A 396 -25.93 -7.68 24.96
N ALA A 397 -26.49 -8.51 24.08
CA ALA A 397 -25.85 -8.88 22.83
C ALA A 397 -25.65 -7.67 21.91
N LEU A 398 -26.67 -6.81 21.79
CA LEU A 398 -26.60 -5.57 21.00
C LEU A 398 -25.61 -4.54 21.57
N GLU A 399 -25.60 -4.36 22.89
CA GLU A 399 -24.64 -3.48 23.57
C GLU A 399 -23.21 -3.95 23.33
N ARG A 400 -22.93 -5.25 23.53
CA ARG A 400 -21.61 -5.84 23.27
C ARG A 400 -21.20 -5.73 21.80
N LEU A 401 -22.14 -5.83 20.87
CA LEU A 401 -21.86 -5.64 19.44
C LEU A 401 -21.51 -4.19 19.13
N ASP A 402 -22.27 -3.21 19.62
CA ASP A 402 -21.96 -1.79 19.42
C ASP A 402 -20.61 -1.41 20.06
N GLU A 403 -20.32 -1.87 21.27
CA GLU A 403 -19.02 -1.68 21.92
C GLU A 403 -17.86 -2.32 21.13
N ALA A 404 -18.11 -3.44 20.46
CA ALA A 404 -17.12 -4.07 19.62
C ALA A 404 -16.91 -3.29 18.30
N LEU A 405 -17.99 -2.90 17.63
CA LEU A 405 -17.90 -2.11 16.40
C LEU A 405 -17.29 -0.73 16.64
N ALA A 406 -17.55 -0.09 17.80
CA ALA A 406 -16.95 1.18 18.18
C ALA A 406 -15.42 1.11 18.36
N ARG A 407 -14.89 -0.08 18.70
CA ARG A 407 -13.45 -0.34 18.85
C ARG A 407 -12.84 -1.03 17.63
N THR A 408 -13.63 -1.32 16.60
CA THR A 408 -13.14 -1.89 15.34
C THR A 408 -12.56 -0.78 14.49
N ARG A 409 -11.31 -0.94 14.05
CA ARG A 409 -10.64 -0.02 13.12
C ARG A 409 -10.26 -0.75 11.84
N VAL A 410 -10.71 -0.24 10.71
CA VAL A 410 -10.25 -0.64 9.38
C VAL A 410 -9.97 0.64 8.61
N ASP A 411 -8.70 0.97 8.43
CA ASP A 411 -8.29 2.23 7.81
C ASP A 411 -7.57 1.99 6.46
N GLY A 412 -7.55 3.01 5.61
CA GLY A 412 -6.98 2.98 4.25
C GLY A 412 -8.03 2.82 3.14
N ILE A 413 -9.24 2.40 3.50
CA ILE A 413 -10.42 2.35 2.63
C ILE A 413 -11.67 2.74 3.43
N GLU A 414 -12.72 3.16 2.75
CA GLU A 414 -14.04 3.31 3.38
C GLU A 414 -14.67 1.96 3.70
N THR A 415 -15.43 1.92 4.80
CA THR A 415 -16.20 0.75 5.24
C THR A 415 -17.62 1.14 5.62
N ASN A 416 -18.50 0.16 5.78
CA ASN A 416 -19.86 0.36 6.27
C ASN A 416 -19.98 0.43 7.80
N LEU A 417 -18.88 0.53 8.56
CA LEU A 417 -18.90 0.45 10.03
C LEU A 417 -19.84 1.48 10.66
N GLY A 418 -19.82 2.73 10.20
CA GLY A 418 -20.67 3.79 10.73
C GLY A 418 -22.15 3.54 10.46
N LEU A 419 -22.50 3.09 9.25
CA LEU A 419 -23.86 2.64 8.88
C LEU A 419 -24.36 1.51 9.80
N VAL A 420 -23.54 0.47 10.02
CA VAL A 420 -23.95 -0.67 10.85
C VAL A 420 -24.22 -0.21 12.30
N ARG A 421 -23.35 0.63 12.85
CA ARG A 421 -23.55 1.18 14.21
C ARG A 421 -24.82 2.04 14.29
N ALA A 422 -25.08 2.85 13.26
CA ALA A 422 -26.34 3.60 13.17
C ALA A 422 -27.56 2.67 13.11
N ALA A 423 -27.48 1.55 12.39
CA ALA A 423 -28.55 0.54 12.34
C ALA A 423 -28.79 -0.14 13.70
N LEU A 424 -27.75 -0.39 14.51
CA LEU A 424 -27.92 -0.91 15.88
C LEU A 424 -28.56 0.11 16.84
N ALA A 425 -28.41 1.41 16.55
CA ALA A 425 -29.06 2.49 17.30
C ALA A 425 -30.50 2.76 16.84
N GLU A 426 -30.88 2.28 15.66
CA GLU A 426 -32.17 2.58 15.04
C GLU A 426 -33.35 2.08 15.89
N ARG A 427 -34.33 2.96 16.11
CA ARG A 427 -35.42 2.71 17.07
C ARG A 427 -36.27 1.52 16.66
N SER A 428 -36.57 1.38 15.38
CA SER A 428 -37.34 0.25 14.86
C SER A 428 -36.61 -1.09 15.08
N PHE A 429 -35.29 -1.13 14.92
CA PHE A 429 -34.50 -2.33 15.20
C PHE A 429 -34.46 -2.65 16.70
N ARG A 430 -34.22 -1.66 17.57
CA ARG A 430 -34.24 -1.88 19.03
C ARG A 430 -35.59 -2.35 19.54
N ALA A 431 -36.69 -1.85 18.97
CA ALA A 431 -38.05 -2.26 19.30
C ALA A 431 -38.50 -3.56 18.63
N ALA A 432 -37.67 -4.17 17.77
CA ALA A 432 -38.02 -5.35 16.96
C ALA A 432 -39.24 -5.14 16.03
N THR A 433 -39.40 -3.92 15.52
CA THR A 433 -40.40 -3.53 14.52
C THR A 433 -39.77 -3.21 13.16
N HIS A 434 -38.51 -3.62 12.95
CA HIS A 434 -37.80 -3.45 11.68
C HIS A 434 -38.32 -4.42 10.61
N SER A 435 -37.99 -4.11 9.35
CA SER A 435 -38.35 -4.90 8.17
C SER A 435 -37.18 -4.94 7.19
N THR A 436 -37.35 -5.69 6.09
CA THR A 436 -36.42 -5.73 4.96
C THR A 436 -36.19 -4.38 4.27
N ALA A 437 -36.99 -3.36 4.60
CA ALA A 437 -36.83 -1.99 4.07
C ALA A 437 -36.10 -1.04 5.04
N THR A 438 -35.99 -1.38 6.33
CA THR A 438 -35.50 -0.46 7.38
C THR A 438 -34.12 0.13 7.07
N LEU A 439 -33.18 -0.69 6.59
CA LEU A 439 -31.80 -0.23 6.36
C LEU A 439 -31.69 0.79 5.21
N ALA A 440 -32.68 0.87 4.32
CA ALA A 440 -32.71 1.86 3.24
C ALA A 440 -32.89 3.30 3.75
N GLU A 441 -33.36 3.48 4.97
CA GLU A 441 -33.60 4.79 5.61
C GLU A 441 -32.47 5.20 6.58
N VAL A 442 -31.53 4.30 6.86
CA VAL A 442 -30.42 4.56 7.79
C VAL A 442 -29.24 5.14 7.02
N THR A 443 -28.66 6.22 7.53
CA THR A 443 -27.47 6.86 6.97
C THR A 443 -26.26 6.70 7.88
N ASP A 444 -25.06 6.72 7.30
CA ASP A 444 -23.82 6.73 8.05
C ASP A 444 -23.54 8.15 8.59
N PRO A 445 -23.49 8.37 9.92
CA PRO A 445 -23.26 9.68 10.51
C PRO A 445 -21.77 10.04 10.64
N THR A 446 -20.85 9.18 10.18
CA THR A 446 -19.41 9.37 10.39
C THR A 446 -18.92 10.66 9.71
N ALA A 447 -18.11 11.43 10.43
CA ALA A 447 -17.50 12.66 9.95
C ALA A 447 -16.44 12.37 8.88
N ARG A 448 -16.46 13.12 7.78
CA ARG A 448 -15.67 12.84 6.57
C ARG A 448 -15.16 14.12 5.94
N ILE A 449 -13.95 14.04 5.40
CA ILE A 449 -13.33 15.06 4.57
C ILE A 449 -13.10 14.43 3.20
N GLU A 450 -13.95 14.76 2.24
CA GLU A 450 -13.90 14.19 0.89
C GLU A 450 -12.93 14.97 0.00
N VAL A 451 -12.02 14.25 -0.65
CA VAL A 451 -11.10 14.82 -1.63
C VAL A 451 -11.85 14.99 -2.96
N VAL A 452 -12.32 16.20 -3.23
CA VAL A 452 -12.93 16.57 -4.53
C VAL A 452 -11.86 16.59 -5.62
N SER A 453 -10.69 17.15 -5.30
CA SER A 453 -9.48 17.03 -6.12
C SER A 453 -8.23 16.94 -5.25
N GLY A 454 -7.27 16.11 -5.65
CA GLY A 454 -6.04 15.86 -4.89
C GLY A 454 -4.93 16.90 -5.08
N GLY A 455 -5.12 17.90 -5.95
CA GLY A 455 -4.05 18.82 -6.35
C GLY A 455 -2.99 18.16 -7.25
N THR A 456 -1.81 18.77 -7.37
CA THR A 456 -0.70 18.23 -8.18
C THR A 456 -0.02 17.07 -7.44
N LEU A 457 0.42 17.32 -6.20
CA LEU A 457 0.97 16.31 -5.31
C LEU A 457 0.66 16.71 -3.87
N THR A 458 -0.39 16.12 -3.30
CA THR A 458 -0.76 16.32 -1.89
C THR A 458 -0.53 15.04 -1.11
N THR A 459 0.24 15.12 -0.02
CA THR A 459 0.56 13.96 0.84
C THR A 459 0.30 14.29 2.31
N VAL A 460 -0.06 13.28 3.10
CA VAL A 460 -0.13 13.41 4.56
C VAL A 460 1.30 13.44 5.11
N GLN A 461 1.59 14.42 5.96
CA GLN A 461 2.88 14.55 6.64
C GLN A 461 2.66 14.85 8.13
N ASP A 462 3.61 14.44 8.97
CA ASP A 462 3.75 14.85 10.35
C ASP A 462 5.20 15.25 10.64
N TRP A 463 5.45 15.86 11.81
CA TRP A 463 6.79 16.30 12.22
C TRP A 463 7.11 15.74 13.60
N PRO A 464 8.32 15.22 13.86
CA PRO A 464 9.53 15.28 13.03
C PRO A 464 9.58 14.22 11.90
N GLY A 465 8.48 13.51 11.66
CA GLY A 465 8.45 12.39 10.73
C GLY A 465 8.98 11.11 11.38
N ARG A 466 9.45 10.19 10.55
CA ARG A 466 9.86 8.82 10.90
C ARG A 466 11.34 8.72 11.25
N THR A 467 11.70 9.27 12.41
CA THR A 467 13.07 9.19 12.96
C THR A 467 13.34 7.84 13.63
N GLY A 468 14.60 7.48 13.87
CA GLY A 468 15.01 6.21 14.51
C GLY A 468 15.31 5.04 13.56
N TYR A 469 15.22 5.26 12.25
CA TYR A 469 15.35 4.21 11.23
C TYR A 469 16.30 4.59 10.07
N TRP A 470 17.09 5.66 10.23
CA TRP A 470 18.02 6.12 9.19
C TRP A 470 19.11 5.07 8.88
N GLN A 471 19.51 4.30 9.90
CA GLN A 471 20.47 3.20 9.84
C GLN A 471 20.06 2.01 8.97
N VAL A 472 18.78 1.95 8.59
CA VAL A 472 18.26 0.96 7.64
C VAL A 472 17.75 1.61 6.34
N GLY A 473 18.02 2.90 6.13
CA GLY A 473 17.59 3.62 4.93
C GLY A 473 16.09 3.86 4.86
N VAL A 474 15.43 4.00 6.01
CA VAL A 474 14.07 4.51 6.06
C VAL A 474 14.14 6.02 6.32
N PRO A 475 13.68 6.85 5.36
CA PRO A 475 13.75 8.28 5.53
C PRO A 475 12.77 8.83 6.58
N PRO A 476 13.11 9.96 7.22
CA PRO A 476 12.19 10.65 8.14
C PRO A 476 10.95 11.14 7.42
N CYS A 477 11.05 11.50 6.14
CA CYS A 477 9.96 12.17 5.43
C CYS A 477 9.52 13.42 6.20
N GLY A 478 8.23 13.55 6.50
CA GLY A 478 7.68 14.75 7.12
C GLY A 478 7.59 15.93 6.14
N PRO A 479 7.19 17.10 6.64
CA PRO A 479 7.07 18.30 5.81
C PRO A 479 8.45 18.76 5.33
N MET A 480 8.55 19.08 4.04
CA MET A 480 9.76 19.61 3.40
C MET A 480 10.07 21.05 3.87
N ASP A 481 9.04 21.78 4.27
CA ASP A 481 9.08 23.04 5.04
C ASP A 481 8.35 22.80 6.36
N ASP A 482 9.12 22.39 7.36
CA ASP A 482 8.63 22.06 8.70
C ASP A 482 8.23 23.29 9.51
N LEU A 483 8.85 24.44 9.24
CA LEU A 483 8.52 25.71 9.91
C LEU A 483 7.06 26.10 9.64
N SER A 484 6.66 26.20 8.37
CA SER A 484 5.28 26.57 7.99
C SER A 484 4.26 25.56 8.49
N PHE A 485 4.59 24.27 8.43
CA PHE A 485 3.74 23.18 8.90
C PHE A 485 3.50 23.28 10.42
N ARG A 486 4.57 23.43 11.21
CA ARG A 486 4.50 23.54 12.68
C ARG A 486 3.78 24.81 13.14
N LEU A 487 4.04 25.94 12.49
CA LEU A 487 3.35 27.20 12.81
C LEU A 487 1.84 27.10 12.58
N GLY A 488 1.41 26.46 11.48
CA GLY A 488 -0.01 26.23 11.20
C GLY A 488 -0.68 25.30 12.22
N ASN A 489 0.01 24.23 12.64
CA ASN A 489 -0.49 23.35 13.69
C ASN A 489 -0.60 24.08 15.03
N ARG A 490 0.42 24.87 15.40
CA ARG A 490 0.41 25.68 16.63
C ARG A 490 -0.73 26.71 16.63
N ALA A 491 -0.99 27.34 15.48
CA ALA A 491 -2.11 28.29 15.32
C ALA A 491 -3.48 27.65 15.63
N LEU A 492 -3.62 26.35 15.42
CA LEU A 492 -4.82 25.57 15.72
C LEU A 492 -4.84 24.96 17.13
N GLY A 493 -3.77 25.16 17.92
CA GLY A 493 -3.62 24.54 19.23
C GLY A 493 -3.29 23.04 19.19
N ASN A 494 -2.82 22.53 18.05
CA ASN A 494 -2.40 21.14 17.92
C ASN A 494 -1.06 20.90 18.63
N HIS A 495 -0.87 19.66 19.09
CA HIS A 495 0.43 19.18 19.59
C HIS A 495 1.42 19.01 18.42
N GLU A 496 2.73 19.03 18.71
CA GLU A 496 3.74 18.61 17.73
C GLU A 496 3.55 17.12 17.41
N GLY A 497 3.63 16.75 16.13
CA GLY A 497 3.25 15.41 15.65
C GLY A 497 1.86 15.33 15.03
N ALA A 498 1.00 16.34 15.18
CA ALA A 498 -0.32 16.35 14.55
C ALA A 498 -0.21 16.28 13.00
N PRO A 499 -0.82 15.26 12.35
CA PRO A 499 -0.73 15.09 10.90
C PRO A 499 -1.52 16.17 10.14
N GLY A 500 -0.96 16.63 9.03
CA GLY A 500 -1.57 17.59 8.11
C GLY A 500 -1.24 17.23 6.66
N LEU A 501 -1.62 18.11 5.72
CA LEU A 501 -1.32 17.91 4.30
C LEU A 501 -0.18 18.82 3.86
N GLU A 502 0.81 18.24 3.19
CA GLU A 502 1.77 18.97 2.35
C GLU A 502 1.26 18.98 0.91
N CYS A 503 1.14 20.18 0.34
CA CYS A 503 0.66 20.43 -1.02
C CYS A 503 1.81 21.00 -1.86
N THR A 504 2.31 20.24 -2.84
CA THR A 504 3.32 20.73 -3.77
C THR A 504 2.65 21.32 -5.01
N LEU A 505 3.01 22.57 -5.35
CA LEU A 505 2.40 23.33 -6.44
C LEU A 505 0.90 23.63 -6.20
N ARG A 506 -0.04 22.88 -6.78
CA ARG A 506 -1.48 23.09 -6.54
C ARG A 506 -1.96 22.19 -5.41
N GLY A 507 -2.66 22.78 -4.44
CA GLY A 507 -3.28 22.05 -3.34
C GLY A 507 -4.63 21.41 -3.68
N PRO A 508 -5.27 20.76 -2.70
CA PRO A 508 -6.50 20.01 -2.90
C PRO A 508 -7.75 20.90 -2.87
N ALA A 509 -8.86 20.32 -3.34
CA ALA A 509 -10.22 20.75 -3.02
C ALA A 509 -10.85 19.72 -2.07
N LEU A 510 -11.28 20.15 -0.89
CA LEU A 510 -11.75 19.29 0.20
C LEU A 510 -13.17 19.68 0.62
N ARG A 511 -14.10 18.73 0.60
CA ARG A 511 -15.47 18.92 1.09
C ARG A 511 -15.62 18.31 2.48
N PHE A 512 -16.19 19.05 3.41
CA PHE A 512 -16.34 18.60 4.80
C PHE A 512 -17.78 18.22 5.09
N THR A 513 -18.06 17.05 5.67
CA THR A 513 -19.43 16.69 6.09
C THR A 513 -19.81 17.28 7.45
N HIS A 514 -18.82 17.79 8.19
CA HIS A 514 -18.97 18.45 9.49
C HIS A 514 -18.17 19.75 9.54
N THR A 515 -18.58 20.67 10.41
CA THR A 515 -17.86 21.93 10.60
C THR A 515 -16.45 21.66 11.12
N THR A 516 -15.43 22.22 10.49
CA THR A 516 -14.02 21.98 10.81
C THR A 516 -13.22 23.28 10.78
N THR A 517 -12.34 23.50 11.75
CA THR A 517 -11.37 24.61 11.73
C THR A 517 -10.06 24.15 11.09
N VAL A 518 -9.60 24.86 10.06
CA VAL A 518 -8.35 24.59 9.34
C VAL A 518 -7.43 25.80 9.40
N CYS A 519 -6.14 25.61 9.15
CA CYS A 519 -5.20 26.70 8.90
C CYS A 519 -4.38 26.33 7.67
N VAL A 520 -4.34 27.23 6.67
CA VAL A 520 -3.47 27.07 5.50
C VAL A 520 -2.22 27.92 5.70
N THR A 521 -1.02 27.35 5.51
CA THR A 521 0.27 28.04 5.67
C THR A 521 1.20 27.74 4.49
N GLY A 522 2.44 28.24 4.52
CA GLY A 522 3.42 28.08 3.44
C GLY A 522 3.35 29.18 2.39
N ALA A 523 3.69 28.83 1.15
CA ALA A 523 3.80 29.77 0.02
C ALA A 523 2.50 30.56 -0.23
N PRO A 524 2.56 31.82 -0.69
CA PRO A 524 1.37 32.63 -0.95
C PRO A 524 0.52 32.02 -2.06
N ALA A 525 -0.67 31.52 -1.71
CA ALA A 525 -1.60 30.90 -2.64
C ALA A 525 -3.04 31.38 -2.37
N PRO A 526 -3.91 31.44 -3.39
CA PRO A 526 -5.32 31.72 -3.18
C PRO A 526 -5.96 30.56 -2.41
N VAL A 527 -6.66 30.89 -1.33
CA VAL A 527 -7.43 29.93 -0.50
C VAL A 527 -8.87 30.40 -0.46
N THR A 528 -9.81 29.49 -0.75
CA THR A 528 -11.23 29.83 -0.75
C THR A 528 -12.07 28.81 -0.01
N VAL A 529 -13.17 29.26 0.58
CA VAL A 529 -14.27 28.41 1.07
C VAL A 529 -15.52 28.74 0.25
N ASP A 530 -16.05 27.76 -0.48
CA ASP A 530 -17.15 27.94 -1.45
C ASP A 530 -16.91 29.13 -2.42
N GLY A 531 -15.66 29.28 -2.87
CA GLY A 531 -15.24 30.35 -3.77
C GLY A 531 -15.01 31.71 -3.10
N ALA A 532 -15.36 31.89 -1.82
CA ALA A 532 -15.04 33.10 -1.08
C ALA A 532 -13.60 33.05 -0.54
N ALA A 533 -12.80 34.07 -0.81
CA ALA A 533 -11.42 34.14 -0.35
C ALA A 533 -11.32 34.18 1.19
N VAL A 534 -10.40 33.39 1.74
CA VAL A 534 -10.09 33.33 3.17
C VAL A 534 -8.60 33.57 3.42
N ALA A 535 -8.25 34.03 4.62
CA ALA A 535 -6.88 34.37 4.96
C ALA A 535 -6.01 33.11 5.15
N GLN A 536 -4.85 33.09 4.51
CA GLN A 536 -3.76 32.19 4.85
C GLN A 536 -3.11 32.64 6.18
N TRP A 537 -2.51 31.71 6.92
CA TRP A 537 -1.87 31.91 8.23
C TRP A 537 -2.83 32.24 9.38
N GLU A 538 -4.12 32.01 9.17
CA GLU A 538 -5.18 32.22 10.16
C GLU A 538 -6.05 30.97 10.29
N PRO A 539 -6.59 30.67 11.48
CA PRO A 539 -7.63 29.66 11.64
C PRO A 539 -8.91 30.08 10.91
N VAL A 540 -9.40 29.21 10.02
CA VAL A 540 -10.61 29.39 9.22
C VAL A 540 -11.57 28.26 9.53
N THR A 541 -12.81 28.60 9.91
CA THR A 541 -13.86 27.60 10.12
C THR A 541 -14.60 27.34 8.81
N VAL A 542 -14.48 26.11 8.30
CA VAL A 542 -15.18 25.60 7.13
C VAL A 542 -16.51 24.98 7.60
N PRO A 543 -17.67 25.50 7.15
CA PRO A 543 -18.97 24.92 7.50
C PRO A 543 -19.17 23.51 6.95
N ALA A 544 -20.03 22.72 7.60
CA ALA A 544 -20.49 21.44 7.04
C ALA A 544 -21.12 21.64 5.64
N GLY A 545 -20.73 20.80 4.68
CA GLY A 545 -21.13 20.84 3.27
C GLY A 545 -20.25 21.72 2.38
N ALA A 546 -19.45 22.63 2.95
CA ALA A 546 -18.63 23.57 2.20
C ALA A 546 -17.35 22.92 1.66
N VAL A 547 -16.77 23.56 0.64
CA VAL A 547 -15.53 23.14 -0.03
C VAL A 547 -14.42 24.14 0.25
N LEU A 548 -13.32 23.67 0.84
CA LEU A 548 -12.04 24.39 0.91
C LEU A 548 -11.25 24.10 -0.36
N GLU A 549 -10.76 25.14 -1.04
CA GLU A 549 -9.85 24.99 -2.18
C GLU A 549 -8.54 25.74 -1.94
N VAL A 550 -7.42 25.08 -2.23
CA VAL A 550 -6.08 25.66 -2.16
C VAL A 550 -5.49 25.70 -3.57
N GLY A 551 -5.36 26.90 -4.13
CA GLY A 551 -4.79 27.09 -5.46
C GLY A 551 -3.27 26.88 -5.52
N ALA A 552 -2.70 27.14 -6.69
CA ALA A 552 -1.24 27.14 -6.86
C ALA A 552 -0.65 28.49 -6.40
N PRO A 553 0.52 28.50 -5.73
CA PRO A 553 1.21 29.74 -5.43
C PRO A 553 1.66 30.41 -6.73
N THR A 554 1.46 31.72 -6.85
CA THR A 554 1.56 32.41 -8.15
C THR A 554 2.99 32.81 -8.51
N GLU A 555 3.76 33.34 -7.55
CA GLU A 555 5.09 33.94 -7.85
C GLU A 555 6.24 33.32 -7.05
N HIS A 556 6.04 33.06 -5.76
CA HIS A 556 7.12 32.64 -4.86
C HIS A 556 6.72 31.44 -3.99
N GLY A 557 7.70 30.60 -3.64
CA GLY A 557 7.51 29.43 -2.78
C GLY A 557 6.76 28.28 -3.48
N LEU A 558 7.12 27.04 -3.19
CA LEU A 558 6.59 25.87 -3.91
C LEU A 558 5.47 25.14 -3.17
N ARG A 559 5.45 25.18 -1.82
CA ARG A 559 4.59 24.33 -1.00
C ARG A 559 3.67 25.11 -0.10
N THR A 560 2.43 24.65 -0.01
CA THR A 560 1.45 25.06 1.01
C THR A 560 1.12 23.89 1.92
N TYR A 561 0.57 24.19 3.09
CA TYR A 561 0.17 23.19 4.06
C TYR A 561 -1.27 23.42 4.50
N VAL A 562 -2.05 22.35 4.63
CA VAL A 562 -3.41 22.38 5.21
C VAL A 562 -3.39 21.62 6.52
N LEU A 563 -3.62 22.34 7.61
CA LEU A 563 -3.61 21.81 8.97
C LEU A 563 -5.04 21.79 9.51
N PHE A 564 -5.35 20.79 10.34
CA PHE A 564 -6.71 20.51 10.82
C PHE A 564 -6.74 20.57 12.35
N ALA A 565 -7.68 21.31 12.92
CA ALA A 565 -7.82 21.37 14.37
C ALA A 565 -8.25 20.02 14.97
N GLY A 566 -8.04 19.85 16.28
CA GLY A 566 -8.43 18.62 16.98
C GLY A 566 -7.38 17.50 16.93
N GLY A 567 -6.11 17.86 16.75
CA GLY A 567 -4.99 16.90 16.69
C GLY A 567 -4.60 16.47 15.28
N GLY A 568 -5.15 17.08 14.23
CA GLY A 568 -4.81 16.78 12.83
C GLY A 568 -5.73 15.74 12.18
N LEU A 569 -5.19 15.05 11.17
CA LEU A 569 -5.86 13.93 10.50
C LEU A 569 -5.71 12.63 11.31
N ASP A 570 -6.76 11.80 11.36
CA ASP A 570 -6.72 10.45 11.94
C ASP A 570 -6.19 9.47 10.89
N VAL A 571 -4.87 9.25 10.91
CA VAL A 571 -4.16 8.36 9.98
C VAL A 571 -3.24 7.44 10.78
N PRO A 572 -3.23 6.11 10.51
CA PRO A 572 -2.32 5.19 11.19
C PRO A 572 -0.85 5.53 10.98
N ALA A 573 -0.07 5.41 12.05
CA ALA A 573 1.38 5.52 11.99
C ALA A 573 2.01 4.24 11.38
N PHE A 574 3.08 4.43 10.61
CA PHE A 574 3.98 3.36 10.18
C PHE A 574 5.38 3.67 10.70
N LEU A 575 5.94 2.76 11.52
CA LEU A 575 7.20 2.98 12.24
C LEU A 575 7.20 4.29 13.03
N GLY A 576 6.10 4.56 13.75
CA GLY A 576 6.00 5.72 14.67
C GLY A 576 5.57 7.05 14.03
N SER A 577 5.35 7.12 12.71
CA SER A 577 4.96 8.38 12.04
C SER A 577 3.90 8.16 10.95
N ALA A 578 3.02 9.15 10.78
CA ALA A 578 2.03 9.27 9.73
C ALA A 578 2.58 9.86 8.41
N ALA A 579 3.86 10.25 8.35
CA ALA A 579 4.47 10.82 7.16
C ALA A 579 4.45 9.88 5.95
N THR A 580 4.06 10.38 4.78
CA THR A 580 3.98 9.56 3.57
C THR A 580 5.36 9.42 2.93
N PHE A 581 5.82 8.18 2.70
CA PHE A 581 6.94 7.90 1.79
C PHE A 581 6.42 7.23 0.52
N THR A 582 6.26 8.01 -0.56
CA THR A 582 5.61 7.54 -1.79
C THR A 582 6.40 6.47 -2.53
N LEU A 583 7.73 6.56 -2.49
CA LEU A 583 8.63 5.57 -3.08
C LEU A 583 8.53 4.22 -2.37
N GLY A 584 8.52 4.22 -1.03
CA GLY A 584 8.34 3.00 -0.22
C GLY A 584 6.90 2.52 -0.09
N ARG A 585 5.92 3.29 -0.55
CA ARG A 585 4.47 2.99 -0.49
C ARG A 585 3.94 2.73 0.92
N PHE A 586 4.38 3.53 1.91
CA PHE A 586 3.88 3.44 3.29
C PHE A 586 3.75 4.81 3.97
N GLY A 587 3.07 4.81 5.12
CA GLY A 587 2.66 6.03 5.84
C GLY A 587 1.52 6.78 5.13
N GLY A 588 0.99 7.80 5.79
CA GLY A 588 -0.08 8.63 5.25
C GLY A 588 -1.32 7.87 4.80
N HIS A 589 -2.01 8.40 3.78
CA HIS A 589 -3.19 7.77 3.20
C HIS A 589 -2.79 6.69 2.19
N GLY A 590 -2.55 5.48 2.68
CA GLY A 590 -2.22 4.31 1.84
C GLY A 590 -0.86 4.37 1.16
N GLY A 591 0.11 5.11 1.72
CA GLY A 591 1.47 5.19 1.19
C GLY A 591 1.62 6.03 -0.08
N ARG A 592 0.63 6.87 -0.41
CA ARG A 592 0.56 7.59 -1.69
C ARG A 592 0.04 9.01 -1.54
N ALA A 593 0.15 9.77 -2.62
CA ALA A 593 -0.55 11.05 -2.75
C ALA A 593 -2.08 10.87 -2.81
N LEU A 594 -2.80 11.91 -2.38
CA LEU A 594 -4.25 11.96 -2.42
C LEU A 594 -4.78 11.95 -3.85
N ARG A 595 -5.96 11.34 -4.04
CA ARG A 595 -6.66 11.22 -5.31
C ARG A 595 -8.11 11.67 -5.15
N THR A 596 -8.73 12.10 -6.25
CA THR A 596 -10.16 12.39 -6.27
C THR A 596 -10.95 11.17 -5.78
N GLY A 597 -11.86 11.43 -4.84
CA GLY A 597 -12.72 10.42 -4.24
C GLY A 597 -12.16 9.78 -2.98
N ASP A 598 -10.89 10.01 -2.62
CA ASP A 598 -10.36 9.65 -1.32
C ASP A 598 -11.16 10.33 -0.20
N VAL A 599 -11.15 9.69 0.97
CA VAL A 599 -11.82 10.18 2.17
C VAL A 599 -10.81 10.19 3.30
N LEU A 600 -10.75 11.32 3.99
CA LEU A 600 -9.92 11.54 5.17
C LEU A 600 -10.82 11.70 6.40
N HIS A 601 -10.30 11.33 7.56
CA HIS A 601 -10.96 11.50 8.85
C HIS A 601 -10.11 12.36 9.79
N GLY A 602 -10.76 12.89 10.82
CA GLY A 602 -10.20 13.89 11.73
C GLY A 602 -10.82 15.26 11.53
N GLY A 603 -10.15 16.29 12.04
CA GLY A 603 -10.69 17.64 12.04
C GLY A 603 -11.79 17.87 13.08
N ALA A 604 -11.65 18.93 13.86
CA ALA A 604 -12.65 19.38 14.82
C ALA A 604 -12.88 20.89 14.69
N VAL A 605 -13.80 21.42 15.48
CA VAL A 605 -13.94 22.86 15.70
C VAL A 605 -13.04 23.25 16.86
N ALA A 606 -12.21 24.27 16.67
CA ALA A 606 -11.39 24.82 17.74
C ALA A 606 -11.26 26.34 17.63
N SER A 607 -10.96 26.99 18.75
CA SER A 607 -10.51 28.37 18.76
C SER A 607 -8.99 28.38 18.57
N GLY A 608 -8.52 28.89 17.44
CA GLY A 608 -7.10 29.10 17.16
C GLY A 608 -6.70 30.57 17.28
N SER A 609 -5.42 30.86 17.05
CA SER A 609 -4.89 32.22 16.92
C SER A 609 -4.08 32.36 15.62
N PRO A 610 -4.16 33.51 14.91
CA PRO A 610 -3.30 33.78 13.76
C PRO A 610 -1.82 33.58 14.07
N VAL A 611 -1.06 33.07 13.09
CA VAL A 611 0.40 33.07 13.18
C VAL A 611 0.88 34.52 13.15
N ALA A 612 1.70 34.91 14.11
CA ALA A 612 2.21 36.27 14.21
C ALA A 612 3.02 36.62 12.96
N LEU A 613 2.84 37.85 12.44
CA LEU A 613 3.52 38.29 11.21
C LEU A 613 5.05 38.17 11.29
N ALA A 614 5.64 38.35 12.47
CA ALA A 614 7.07 38.23 12.70
C ALA A 614 7.61 36.79 12.59
N ASP A 615 6.75 35.80 12.78
CA ASP A 615 7.11 34.37 12.70
C ASP A 615 6.87 33.80 11.29
N ARG A 616 6.16 34.54 10.42
CA ARG A 616 5.84 34.06 9.07
C ARG A 616 7.11 34.11 8.19
N PRO A 617 7.45 33.01 7.49
CA PRO A 617 8.58 32.98 6.58
C PRO A 617 8.39 33.93 5.39
N VAL A 618 9.51 34.42 4.87
CA VAL A 618 9.56 35.25 3.67
C VAL A 618 9.92 34.38 2.48
N PHE A 619 9.13 34.49 1.40
CA PHE A 619 9.32 33.73 0.17
C PHE A 619 9.86 34.64 -0.94
N GLY A 620 10.77 34.12 -1.76
CA GLY A 620 11.31 34.84 -2.91
C GLY A 620 11.82 33.87 -3.98
N SER A 621 12.52 34.40 -4.98
CA SER A 621 13.21 33.62 -6.03
C SER A 621 14.74 33.62 -5.86
N HIS A 622 15.25 34.39 -4.89
CA HIS A 622 16.66 34.49 -4.56
C HIS A 622 16.82 34.19 -3.07
N TRP A 623 17.50 33.09 -2.77
CA TRP A 623 17.57 32.52 -1.43
C TRP A 623 18.97 32.65 -0.86
N HIS A 624 19.06 33.14 0.37
CA HIS A 624 20.25 33.02 1.19
C HIS A 624 20.02 31.92 2.22
N VAL A 625 20.91 30.92 2.23
CA VAL A 625 20.75 29.70 3.03
C VAL A 625 21.96 29.52 3.93
N GLY A 626 21.74 29.55 5.24
CA GLY A 626 22.79 29.25 6.21
C GLY A 626 23.22 27.78 6.12
N ALA A 627 24.51 27.55 5.87
CA ALA A 627 25.09 26.21 5.79
C ALA A 627 26.40 26.13 6.59
N LEU A 628 26.56 25.02 7.30
CA LEU A 628 27.76 24.72 8.07
C LEU A 628 28.75 23.96 7.18
N GLU A 629 30.03 24.32 7.30
CA GLU A 629 31.14 23.65 6.61
C GLU A 629 31.31 22.22 7.13
N GLY A 630 31.36 21.25 6.22
CA GLY A 630 31.53 19.82 6.50
C GLY A 630 30.36 18.93 6.05
N PRO A 631 30.57 17.59 6.05
CA PRO A 631 31.74 16.89 6.60
C PRO A 631 33.01 16.93 5.74
N HIS A 632 32.88 17.07 4.42
CA HIS A 632 33.97 16.82 3.47
C HIS A 632 34.54 18.10 2.82
N ALA A 633 34.52 19.25 3.49
CA ALA A 633 35.11 20.49 2.95
C ALA A 633 36.65 20.53 3.01
N ALA A 634 37.24 19.62 3.78
CA ALA A 634 38.68 19.57 4.01
C ALA A 634 39.48 19.46 2.69
N PRO A 635 40.73 19.98 2.67
CA PRO A 635 41.57 20.05 1.47
C PRO A 635 42.00 18.68 0.91
N GLU A 636 41.61 17.59 1.57
CA GLU A 636 41.75 16.22 1.08
C GLU A 636 40.69 15.82 0.03
N PHE A 637 39.61 16.61 -0.12
CA PHE A 637 38.53 16.36 -1.08
C PHE A 637 38.35 17.51 -2.08
N PHE A 638 38.19 18.74 -1.57
CA PHE A 638 38.00 19.96 -2.37
C PHE A 638 39.21 20.88 -2.20
N THR A 639 39.56 21.65 -3.23
CA THR A 639 40.55 22.71 -3.05
C THR A 639 39.92 23.86 -2.25
N GLU A 640 40.73 24.68 -1.56
CA GLU A 640 40.20 25.84 -0.83
C GLU A 640 39.42 26.78 -1.75
N ASP A 641 39.95 27.01 -2.95
CA ASP A 641 39.26 27.78 -3.98
C ASP A 641 37.89 27.18 -4.38
N ASP A 642 37.75 25.85 -4.42
CA ASP A 642 36.45 25.23 -4.71
C ASP A 642 35.42 25.57 -3.63
N ILE A 643 35.84 25.62 -2.37
CA ILE A 643 34.97 26.01 -1.24
C ILE A 643 34.63 27.51 -1.31
N HIS A 644 35.59 28.36 -1.67
CA HIS A 644 35.32 29.78 -1.91
C HIS A 644 34.33 29.98 -3.07
N ASP A 645 34.53 29.30 -4.20
CA ASP A 645 33.65 29.34 -5.36
C ASP A 645 32.26 28.82 -5.00
N PHE A 646 32.17 27.77 -4.17
CA PHE A 646 30.90 27.22 -3.68
C PHE A 646 30.05 28.26 -2.93
N TYR A 647 30.65 28.97 -1.97
CA TYR A 647 29.94 30.01 -1.19
C TYR A 647 29.73 31.31 -2.00
N ALA A 648 30.57 31.60 -2.99
CA ALA A 648 30.42 32.79 -3.84
C ALA A 648 29.33 32.61 -4.91
N ALA A 649 29.06 31.38 -5.35
CA ALA A 649 28.15 31.08 -6.44
C ALA A 649 26.68 31.42 -6.15
N GLY A 650 25.97 31.78 -7.21
CA GLY A 650 24.50 31.74 -7.26
C GLY A 650 24.09 30.45 -7.96
N TRP A 651 23.64 29.46 -7.19
CA TRP A 651 23.24 28.14 -7.67
C TRP A 651 21.82 28.18 -8.22
N LYS A 652 21.61 27.79 -9.48
CA LYS A 652 20.26 27.69 -10.07
C LYS A 652 19.61 26.37 -9.69
N VAL A 653 18.38 26.42 -9.21
CA VAL A 653 17.58 25.21 -8.91
C VAL A 653 17.17 24.55 -10.21
N HIS A 654 17.56 23.29 -10.38
CA HIS A 654 17.26 22.49 -11.57
C HIS A 654 15.84 21.90 -11.50
N PHE A 655 15.19 21.70 -12.65
CA PHE A 655 13.83 21.16 -12.71
C PHE A 655 13.73 19.71 -12.19
N ASN A 656 14.81 18.92 -12.26
CA ASN A 656 14.88 17.56 -11.72
C ASN A 656 15.13 17.55 -10.19
N SER A 657 14.22 18.19 -9.44
CA SER A 657 14.27 18.36 -7.98
C SER A 657 13.00 17.82 -7.33
N ALA A 658 13.12 17.03 -6.26
CA ALA A 658 11.97 16.40 -5.60
C ALA A 658 12.19 16.32 -4.08
N ARG A 659 11.29 15.67 -3.34
CA ARG A 659 11.48 15.42 -1.89
C ARG A 659 12.72 14.61 -1.56
N THR A 660 13.24 13.80 -2.50
CA THR A 660 14.52 13.10 -2.36
C THR A 660 15.71 14.06 -2.33
N GLY A 661 15.57 15.24 -2.95
CA GLY A 661 16.59 16.27 -2.96
C GLY A 661 16.40 17.29 -4.08
N VAL A 662 16.96 18.48 -3.87
CA VAL A 662 16.93 19.63 -4.80
C VAL A 662 18.24 19.71 -5.55
N ARG A 663 18.19 19.46 -6.87
CA ARG A 663 19.36 19.50 -7.74
C ARG A 663 19.74 20.94 -8.04
N LEU A 664 21.04 21.23 -8.02
CA LEU A 664 21.57 22.57 -8.26
C LEU A 664 22.50 22.59 -9.48
N VAL A 665 22.48 23.70 -10.21
CA VAL A 665 23.40 24.00 -11.32
C VAL A 665 24.28 25.18 -10.93
N GLY A 666 25.59 25.02 -11.07
CA GLY A 666 26.57 26.03 -10.70
C GLY A 666 28.00 25.64 -11.11
N PRO A 667 29.03 26.24 -10.49
CA PRO A 667 30.42 25.96 -10.83
C PRO A 667 30.78 24.49 -10.57
N LYS A 668 31.64 23.94 -11.43
CA LYS A 668 32.19 22.59 -11.26
C LYS A 668 33.41 22.63 -10.32
N PRO A 669 33.57 21.67 -9.40
CA PRO A 669 34.78 21.57 -8.59
C PRO A 669 36.00 21.21 -9.44
N ARG A 670 37.17 21.67 -9.00
CA ARG A 670 38.47 21.28 -9.56
C ARG A 670 39.04 20.01 -8.93
N TRP A 671 38.54 19.65 -7.74
CA TRP A 671 38.93 18.49 -6.94
C TRP A 671 40.38 18.53 -6.43
N ALA A 672 40.57 18.17 -5.16
CA ALA A 672 41.91 18.08 -4.57
C ALA A 672 42.62 16.75 -4.86
N ARG A 673 41.93 15.81 -5.51
CA ARG A 673 42.37 14.45 -5.81
C ARG A 673 41.97 14.03 -7.21
N THR A 674 42.65 13.05 -7.77
CA THR A 674 42.46 12.57 -9.14
C THR A 674 41.35 11.55 -9.29
N ASP A 675 41.02 10.82 -8.21
CA ASP A 675 40.02 9.76 -8.17
C ASP A 675 39.62 9.44 -6.71
N GLY A 676 38.64 8.56 -6.53
CA GLY A 676 38.17 8.07 -5.23
C GLY A 676 38.76 6.70 -4.83
N GLY A 677 39.78 6.19 -5.53
CA GLY A 677 40.37 4.88 -5.26
C GLY A 677 39.38 3.71 -5.38
N GLU A 678 39.40 2.79 -4.42
CA GLU A 678 38.54 1.59 -4.38
C GLU A 678 37.03 1.92 -4.26
N ALA A 679 36.69 3.15 -3.84
CA ALA A 679 35.30 3.60 -3.74
C ALA A 679 34.69 4.07 -5.08
N GLY A 680 35.52 4.34 -6.09
CA GLY A 680 35.09 4.75 -7.42
C GLY A 680 36.08 5.66 -8.14
N LEU A 681 35.98 5.72 -9.47
CA LEU A 681 36.91 6.45 -10.33
C LEU A 681 36.72 7.97 -10.30
N HIS A 682 35.57 8.48 -9.87
CA HIS A 682 35.33 9.92 -9.83
C HIS A 682 35.96 10.52 -8.55
N PRO A 683 36.62 11.70 -8.60
CA PRO A 683 37.16 12.38 -7.42
C PRO A 683 36.15 12.72 -6.34
N SER A 684 34.85 12.65 -6.60
CA SER A 684 33.82 12.83 -5.57
C SER A 684 33.51 11.55 -4.79
N ASN A 685 33.98 10.38 -5.26
CA ASN A 685 33.64 9.09 -4.66
C ASN A 685 34.37 8.86 -3.32
N ILE A 686 33.63 8.35 -2.34
CA ILE A 686 34.14 7.89 -1.04
C ILE A 686 33.48 6.57 -0.67
N HIS A 687 34.09 5.81 0.24
CA HIS A 687 33.42 4.63 0.79
C HIS A 687 32.10 5.05 1.42
N ASP A 688 31.06 4.27 1.17
CA ASP A 688 29.71 4.70 1.43
C ASP A 688 29.53 5.06 2.93
N THR A 689 29.02 6.27 3.17
CA THR A 689 28.94 6.93 4.46
C THR A 689 27.51 7.44 4.67
N PRO A 690 27.06 7.62 5.92
CA PRO A 690 25.77 8.22 6.17
C PRO A 690 25.72 9.69 5.72
N TYR A 691 24.59 10.11 5.21
CA TYR A 691 24.27 11.48 4.87
C TYR A 691 23.34 12.12 5.89
N SER A 692 23.40 13.44 5.98
CA SER A 692 22.43 14.24 6.74
C SER A 692 21.38 14.83 5.81
N VAL A 693 20.15 14.99 6.31
CA VAL A 693 19.14 15.81 5.62
C VAL A 693 19.68 17.24 5.49
N GLY A 694 19.59 17.80 4.29
CA GLY A 694 20.16 19.12 3.98
C GLY A 694 21.66 19.11 3.61
N ALA A 695 22.32 17.95 3.56
CA ALA A 695 23.68 17.86 3.03
C ALA A 695 23.72 18.24 1.54
N VAL A 696 24.77 18.97 1.14
CA VAL A 696 25.06 19.26 -0.27
C VAL A 696 25.88 18.12 -0.85
N ASP A 697 25.23 17.15 -1.47
CA ASP A 697 25.87 15.93 -1.95
C ASP A 697 26.35 16.07 -3.41
N TYR A 698 27.64 15.79 -3.68
CA TYR A 698 28.24 15.89 -5.02
C TYR A 698 28.23 14.55 -5.76
N THR A 699 27.09 14.27 -6.40
CA THR A 699 26.94 13.12 -7.30
C THR A 699 27.69 13.37 -8.62
N GLY A 700 28.98 13.06 -8.65
CA GLY A 700 29.89 13.54 -9.69
C GLY A 700 30.20 15.03 -9.51
N ASP A 701 30.11 15.81 -10.58
CA ASP A 701 30.35 17.26 -10.56
C ASP A 701 29.12 18.12 -10.26
N MET A 702 27.94 17.50 -10.11
CA MET A 702 26.68 18.22 -9.90
C MET A 702 26.14 17.99 -8.48
N PRO A 703 25.93 19.06 -7.70
CA PRO A 703 25.41 18.92 -6.35
C PRO A 703 23.89 18.71 -6.30
N VAL A 704 23.44 18.02 -5.25
CA VAL A 704 22.05 17.89 -4.85
C VAL A 704 21.93 18.15 -3.35
N LEU A 705 21.00 19.03 -2.96
CA LEU A 705 20.62 19.21 -1.56
C LEU A 705 19.72 18.06 -1.15
N LEU A 706 20.18 17.20 -0.26
CA LEU A 706 19.41 16.02 0.15
C LEU A 706 18.17 16.44 0.94
N GLY A 707 17.02 15.93 0.51
CA GLY A 707 15.74 16.21 1.15
C GLY A 707 15.40 15.17 2.22
N PRO A 708 14.26 15.34 2.92
CA PRO A 708 13.75 14.41 3.92
C PRO A 708 13.40 13.02 3.38
N ASP A 709 13.15 12.86 2.07
CA ASP A 709 12.98 11.54 1.42
C ASP A 709 14.30 11.05 0.76
N GLY A 710 15.42 11.73 1.06
CA GLY A 710 16.72 11.44 0.50
C GLY A 710 17.31 10.11 0.97
N PRO A 711 18.36 9.63 0.29
CA PRO A 711 19.06 8.40 0.68
C PRO A 711 19.78 8.59 2.02
N SER A 712 19.86 7.53 2.83
CA SER A 712 20.59 7.58 4.09
C SER A 712 22.08 7.34 3.92
N LEU A 713 22.46 6.38 3.07
CA LEU A 713 23.83 5.93 2.90
C LEU A 713 24.21 6.13 1.43
N GLY A 714 25.40 6.68 1.18
CA GLY A 714 25.95 6.76 -0.18
C GLY A 714 27.43 7.15 -0.22
N GLY A 715 28.00 7.07 -1.42
CA GLY A 715 29.45 7.12 -1.65
C GLY A 715 29.96 8.40 -2.31
N PHE A 716 29.47 9.56 -1.90
CA PHE A 716 29.88 10.86 -2.44
C PHE A 716 30.18 11.90 -1.34
N VAL A 717 31.07 12.84 -1.61
CA VAL A 717 31.46 13.89 -0.66
C VAL A 717 30.40 14.99 -0.53
N CYS A 718 30.39 15.64 0.63
CA CYS A 718 29.49 16.75 0.95
C CYS A 718 30.27 17.89 1.62
N PRO A 719 30.51 19.03 0.94
CA PRO A 719 31.31 20.12 1.51
C PRO A 719 30.55 20.96 2.54
N ALA A 720 29.22 20.95 2.52
CA ALA A 720 28.42 21.71 3.48
C ALA A 720 27.10 21.01 3.79
N THR A 721 26.51 21.37 4.93
CA THR A 721 25.19 20.90 5.36
C THR A 721 24.34 22.10 5.81
N VAL A 722 23.13 22.22 5.27
CA VAL A 722 22.20 23.28 5.64
C VAL A 722 21.78 23.13 7.10
N ALA A 723 21.83 24.23 7.87
CA ALA A 723 21.43 24.23 9.28
C ALA A 723 19.98 23.79 9.44
N SER A 724 19.67 23.07 10.51
CA SER A 724 18.32 22.57 10.80
C SER A 724 17.26 23.69 10.75
N SER A 725 17.57 24.87 11.30
CA SER A 725 16.70 26.07 11.29
C SER A 725 16.46 26.68 9.91
N GLU A 726 17.26 26.31 8.92
CA GLU A 726 17.24 26.85 7.55
C GLU A 726 16.69 25.83 6.54
N ARG A 727 16.54 24.55 6.94
CA ARG A 727 16.08 23.45 6.06
C ARG A 727 14.73 23.70 5.44
N TRP A 728 13.85 24.42 6.13
CA TRP A 728 12.52 24.74 5.61
C TRP A 728 12.56 25.46 4.25
N LYS A 729 13.62 26.22 3.96
CA LYS A 729 13.81 26.91 2.67
C LYS A 729 13.86 25.93 1.50
N LEU A 730 14.43 24.73 1.71
CA LEU A 730 14.52 23.69 0.68
C LEU A 730 13.13 23.29 0.18
N GLY A 731 12.13 23.28 1.06
CA GLY A 731 10.74 22.99 0.70
C GLY A 731 10.08 24.04 -0.16
N GLN A 732 10.66 25.23 -0.25
CA GLN A 732 10.10 26.38 -0.95
C GLN A 732 10.84 26.74 -2.24
N PHE A 733 11.98 26.11 -2.51
CA PHE A 733 12.69 26.29 -3.78
C PHE A 733 11.83 25.85 -4.97
N ARG A 734 11.76 26.72 -5.97
CA ARG A 734 11.16 26.44 -7.28
C ARG A 734 12.25 26.19 -8.33
N PRO A 735 12.01 25.32 -9.33
CA PRO A 735 12.85 25.28 -10.52
C PRO A 735 13.07 26.70 -11.10
N GLY A 736 14.33 27.07 -11.31
CA GLY A 736 14.72 28.39 -11.77
C GLY A 736 15.15 29.38 -10.68
N ASP A 737 14.82 29.13 -9.40
CA ASP A 737 15.29 29.97 -8.29
C ASP A 737 16.83 29.98 -8.20
N THR A 738 17.38 31.04 -7.62
CA THR A 738 18.82 31.15 -7.32
C THR A 738 19.06 31.00 -5.82
N VAL A 739 20.00 30.15 -5.44
CA VAL A 739 20.40 29.87 -4.06
C VAL A 739 21.84 30.29 -3.84
N ARG A 740 22.11 31.07 -2.80
CA ARG A 740 23.46 31.38 -2.32
C ARG A 740 23.61 30.85 -0.89
N PHE A 741 24.62 30.00 -0.69
CA PHE A 741 24.96 29.51 0.64
C PHE A 741 25.72 30.58 1.42
N ALA A 742 25.43 30.66 2.72
CA ALA A 742 26.13 31.53 3.66
C ALA A 742 26.80 30.67 4.74
N PRO A 743 28.12 30.80 4.94
CA PRO A 743 28.81 30.06 5.99
C PRO A 743 28.37 30.55 7.37
N ILE A 744 27.91 29.62 8.21
CA ILE A 744 27.48 29.89 9.58
C ILE A 744 28.13 28.92 10.58
N ALA A 745 28.14 29.32 11.85
CA ALA A 745 28.50 28.46 12.99
C ALA A 745 27.27 27.67 13.51
N GLU A 746 27.50 26.78 14.47
CA GLU A 746 26.42 25.93 15.04
C GLU A 746 25.31 26.74 15.74
N ASP A 747 25.60 27.95 16.20
CA ASP A 747 24.64 28.87 16.83
C ASP A 747 23.93 29.80 15.82
N GLY A 748 24.18 29.61 14.52
CA GLY A 748 23.61 30.41 13.44
C GLY A 748 24.34 31.74 13.17
N THR A 749 25.41 32.05 13.90
CA THR A 749 26.19 33.26 13.65
C THR A 749 27.00 33.15 12.35
N VAL A 750 27.21 34.28 11.66
CA VAL A 750 28.00 34.34 10.43
C VAL A 750 29.44 33.94 10.74
N ARG A 751 29.98 33.06 9.90
CA ARG A 751 31.35 32.56 10.00
C ARG A 751 32.12 32.89 8.72
N ALA A 752 33.44 32.97 8.78
CA ALA A 752 34.25 32.97 7.56
C ALA A 752 34.09 31.62 6.82
N ALA A 753 34.17 31.64 5.49
CA ALA A 753 34.35 30.43 4.70
C ALA A 753 35.76 29.86 4.97
N ILE A 754 35.91 28.54 5.10
CA ILE A 754 37.18 27.84 5.30
C ILE A 754 37.84 28.21 6.62
N VAL A 755 37.42 27.54 7.69
CA VAL A 755 38.01 27.73 9.02
C VAL A 755 38.64 26.44 9.53
N ASP A 756 37.92 25.32 9.42
CA ASP A 756 38.37 24.01 9.91
C ASP A 756 38.21 22.88 8.88
N GLY A 757 37.73 23.17 7.67
CA GLY A 757 37.44 22.17 6.64
C GLY A 757 36.34 21.19 7.05
N GLY A 758 35.52 21.57 8.04
CA GLY A 758 34.54 20.69 8.67
C GLY A 758 35.13 19.71 9.69
N VAL A 759 36.42 19.80 10.03
CA VAL A 759 37.09 18.91 10.99
C VAL A 759 37.08 19.51 12.40
N LEU A 760 36.30 18.90 13.31
CA LEU A 760 36.17 19.34 14.69
C LEU A 760 37.33 18.86 15.59
N ALA A 761 37.83 17.65 15.34
CA ALA A 761 38.96 17.07 16.06
C ALA A 761 39.61 15.92 15.27
N ARG A 762 40.88 15.62 15.59
CA ARG A 762 41.59 14.42 15.16
C ARG A 762 42.28 13.77 16.37
N ASP A 763 41.95 12.51 16.63
CA ASP A 763 42.58 11.70 17.68
C ASP A 763 43.20 10.46 17.04
N GLY A 764 44.51 10.50 16.78
CA GLY A 764 45.21 9.42 16.08
C GLY A 764 44.69 9.24 14.65
N ASP A 765 44.14 8.06 14.35
CA ASP A 765 43.56 7.71 13.05
C ASP A 765 42.05 8.00 12.96
N VAL A 766 41.46 8.64 13.97
CA VAL A 766 40.03 8.99 14.00
C VAL A 766 39.84 10.47 13.71
N THR A 767 38.99 10.78 12.73
CA THR A 767 38.59 12.15 12.39
C THR A 767 37.13 12.39 12.79
N PHE A 768 36.89 13.47 13.53
CA PHE A 768 35.56 13.91 13.94
C PHE A 768 35.17 15.12 13.10
N ARG A 769 34.09 15.00 12.33
CA ARG A 769 33.63 16.00 11.36
C ARG A 769 32.27 16.54 11.71
N ARG A 770 32.09 17.82 11.46
CA ARG A 770 30.80 18.49 11.49
C ARG A 770 29.94 18.00 10.32
N SER A 771 28.70 17.60 10.58
CA SER A 771 27.74 17.20 9.54
C SER A 771 26.42 17.95 9.73
N GLY A 772 26.48 19.29 9.68
CA GLY A 772 25.39 20.15 10.15
C GLY A 772 25.48 20.45 11.64
N ASP A 773 24.45 21.10 12.18
CA ASP A 773 24.30 21.48 13.58
C ASP A 773 23.73 20.35 14.45
N ASP A 774 23.06 19.37 13.83
CA ASP A 774 22.35 18.26 14.47
C ASP A 774 23.00 16.89 14.25
N ASN A 775 24.16 16.81 13.59
CA ASN A 775 24.90 15.55 13.44
C ASN A 775 26.41 15.68 13.69
N LEU A 776 27.00 14.58 14.15
CA LEU A 776 28.45 14.37 14.23
C LEU A 776 28.85 13.15 13.39
N GLN A 777 29.81 13.32 12.48
CA GLN A 777 30.36 12.24 11.66
C GLN A 777 31.73 11.83 12.18
N ILE A 778 31.91 10.55 12.50
CA ILE A 778 33.17 9.97 12.98
C ILE A 778 33.70 9.06 11.88
N GLU A 779 34.97 9.23 11.52
CA GLU A 779 35.64 8.45 10.47
C GLU A 779 36.91 7.79 10.99
N PHE A 780 37.08 6.49 10.71
CA PHE A 780 38.20 5.69 11.17
C PHE A 780 39.21 5.38 10.05
N GLY A 781 40.50 5.53 10.32
CA GLY A 781 41.58 5.05 9.46
C GLY A 781 41.70 5.77 8.10
N PRO A 782 42.45 5.21 7.13
CA PRO A 782 42.49 5.72 5.76
C PRO A 782 41.22 5.35 4.96
N MET A 783 41.05 5.96 3.78
CA MET A 783 39.95 5.65 2.84
C MET A 783 40.22 4.33 2.11
N GLN A 784 39.98 3.20 2.78
CA GLN A 784 40.16 1.84 2.26
C GLN A 784 39.01 0.94 2.74
N LEU A 785 38.72 -0.12 1.98
CA LEU A 785 37.80 -1.18 2.43
C LEU A 785 38.51 -2.12 3.42
N ASP A 786 38.35 -1.83 4.71
CA ASP A 786 38.91 -2.61 5.81
C ASP A 786 37.83 -3.03 6.81
N LEU A 787 37.65 -4.34 6.99
CA LEU A 787 36.67 -4.91 7.91
C LEU A 787 37.00 -4.58 9.38
N ALA A 788 38.27 -4.39 9.73
CA ALA A 788 38.67 -3.97 11.07
C ALA A 788 38.12 -2.58 11.41
N LEU A 789 38.19 -1.64 10.46
CA LEU A 789 37.60 -0.30 10.60
C LEU A 789 36.09 -0.38 10.75
N ARG A 790 35.42 -1.23 9.96
CA ARG A 790 33.98 -1.43 10.08
C ARG A 790 33.57 -2.01 11.44
N MET A 791 34.37 -2.94 11.99
CA MET A 791 34.12 -3.46 13.33
C MET A 791 34.32 -2.40 14.41
N ARG A 792 35.34 -1.52 14.29
CA ARG A 792 35.51 -0.37 15.20
C ARG A 792 34.32 0.60 15.16
N VAL A 793 33.77 0.86 13.97
CA VAL A 793 32.52 1.62 13.81
C VAL A 793 31.38 0.97 14.58
N HIS A 794 31.24 -0.35 14.51
CA HIS A 794 30.19 -1.06 15.25
C HIS A 794 30.39 -0.98 16.76
N ALA A 795 31.62 -1.21 17.23
CA ALA A 795 31.94 -1.09 18.65
C ALA A 795 31.64 0.32 19.19
N LEU A 796 31.89 1.37 18.40
CA LEU A 796 31.48 2.73 18.76
C LEU A 796 29.95 2.88 18.80
N MET A 797 29.25 2.35 17.80
CA MET A 797 27.78 2.38 17.74
C MET A 797 27.15 1.70 18.97
N GLU A 798 27.63 0.52 19.35
CA GLU A 798 27.17 -0.20 20.54
C GLU A 798 27.49 0.57 21.83
N ALA A 799 28.71 1.10 21.96
CA ALA A 799 29.11 1.85 23.15
C ALA A 799 28.33 3.17 23.32
N VAL A 800 28.00 3.86 22.22
CA VAL A 800 27.13 5.06 22.27
C VAL A 800 25.69 4.67 22.62
N THR A 801 25.20 3.55 22.09
CA THR A 801 23.88 3.00 22.44
C THR A 801 23.79 2.69 23.94
N GLU A 802 24.80 2.00 24.48
CA GLU A 802 24.89 1.65 25.91
C GLU A 802 25.01 2.90 26.79
N ALA A 803 25.73 3.92 26.34
CA ALA A 803 25.87 5.18 27.06
C ALA A 803 24.53 5.94 27.21
N GLY A 804 23.54 5.68 26.34
CA GLY A 804 22.19 6.24 26.46
C GLY A 804 22.17 7.77 26.50
N LEU A 805 22.99 8.43 25.69
CA LEU A 805 23.14 9.89 25.70
C LEU A 805 21.82 10.58 25.37
N ASP A 806 21.32 11.39 26.31
CA ASP A 806 20.05 12.10 26.13
C ASP A 806 20.14 13.11 25.00
N GLY A 807 19.27 12.98 24.00
CA GLY A 807 19.27 13.81 22.79
C GLY A 807 19.80 13.11 21.53
N VAL A 808 20.37 11.90 21.61
CA VAL A 808 20.66 11.08 20.42
C VAL A 808 19.36 10.53 19.81
N THR A 809 19.18 10.71 18.50
CA THR A 809 17.99 10.32 17.74
C THR A 809 18.24 9.11 16.83
N ASP A 810 19.36 9.09 16.09
CA ASP A 810 19.77 8.01 15.20
C ASP A 810 21.27 7.74 15.28
N LEU A 811 21.65 6.46 15.09
CA LEU A 811 23.04 6.01 14.96
C LEU A 811 23.18 5.25 13.65
N THR A 812 23.83 5.85 12.66
CA THR A 812 23.91 5.28 11.30
C THR A 812 25.35 4.90 10.96
N PRO A 813 25.67 3.60 10.82
CA PRO A 813 27.00 3.17 10.41
C PRO A 813 27.17 3.20 8.89
N GLY A 814 28.28 3.78 8.42
CA GLY A 814 28.81 3.58 7.07
C GLY A 814 29.87 2.47 7.05
N ILE A 815 30.65 2.41 5.97
CA ILE A 815 31.72 1.42 5.81
C ILE A 815 32.85 1.63 6.83
N ARG A 816 33.29 2.87 7.00
CA ARG A 816 34.39 3.26 7.90
C ARG A 816 34.05 4.46 8.78
N SER A 817 32.75 4.72 8.94
CA SER A 817 32.27 5.91 9.59
C SER A 817 31.00 5.65 10.42
N LEU A 818 30.76 6.44 11.46
CA LEU A 818 29.52 6.46 12.23
C LEU A 818 28.97 7.89 12.21
N GLN A 819 27.71 8.05 11.85
CA GLN A 819 26.99 9.30 12.06
C GLN A 819 26.12 9.19 13.30
N ILE A 820 26.17 10.20 14.15
CA ILE A 820 25.31 10.34 15.32
C ILE A 820 24.42 11.56 15.07
N HIS A 821 23.13 11.31 14.90
CA HIS A 821 22.09 12.33 14.78
C HIS A 821 21.59 12.68 16.18
N THR A 822 21.37 13.96 16.45
CA THR A 822 20.96 14.48 17.75
C THR A 822 19.93 15.58 17.64
N ASP A 823 19.13 15.78 18.68
CA ASP A 823 18.45 17.04 18.94
C ASP A 823 19.47 18.06 19.50
N PRO A 824 19.87 19.08 18.71
CA PRO A 824 20.92 20.02 19.11
C PRO A 824 20.50 20.92 20.29
N HIS A 825 19.20 21.03 20.58
CA HIS A 825 18.71 21.76 21.76
C HIS A 825 18.88 20.98 23.05
N ARG A 826 18.95 19.64 22.96
CA ARG A 826 19.12 18.76 24.12
C ARG A 826 20.58 18.34 24.30
N LEU A 827 21.29 18.09 23.21
CA LEU A 827 22.69 17.68 23.22
C LEU A 827 23.50 18.50 22.20
N PRO A 828 24.05 19.64 22.60
CA PRO A 828 24.84 20.48 21.71
C PRO A 828 26.07 19.76 21.16
N GLN A 829 26.44 20.05 19.91
CA GLN A 829 27.53 19.35 19.20
C GLN A 829 28.86 19.31 19.97
N ARG A 830 29.20 20.37 20.73
CA ARG A 830 30.41 20.41 21.56
C ARG A 830 30.41 19.35 22.66
N GLU A 831 29.26 19.14 23.30
CA GLU A 831 29.09 18.17 24.37
C GLU A 831 29.07 16.75 23.81
N LEU A 832 28.37 16.55 22.69
CA LEU A 832 28.40 15.32 21.92
C LEU A 832 29.83 14.93 21.54
N LEU A 833 30.60 15.86 20.94
CA LEU A 833 31.99 15.63 20.56
C LEU A 833 32.86 15.22 21.75
N ALA A 834 32.70 15.88 22.90
CA ALA A 834 33.46 15.55 24.10
C ALA A 834 33.16 14.13 24.60
N ALA A 835 31.87 13.78 24.69
CA ALA A 835 31.43 12.45 25.12
C ALA A 835 31.90 11.35 24.15
N VAL A 836 31.69 11.54 22.84
CA VAL A 836 32.04 10.54 21.83
C VAL A 836 33.55 10.36 21.73
N ARG A 837 34.36 11.41 21.89
CA ARG A 837 35.83 11.27 21.98
C ARG A 837 36.25 10.45 23.19
N GLN A 838 35.59 10.62 24.33
CA GLN A 838 35.87 9.81 25.51
C GLN A 838 35.53 8.34 25.28
N ILE A 839 34.35 8.04 24.74
CA ILE A 839 33.91 6.67 24.39
C ILE A 839 34.87 6.04 23.37
N THR A 840 35.27 6.79 22.35
CA THR A 840 36.17 6.30 21.29
C THR A 840 37.53 5.86 21.85
N ARG A 841 38.05 6.54 22.88
CA ARG A 841 39.33 6.18 23.53
C ARG A 841 39.25 4.92 24.38
N THR A 842 38.05 4.52 24.78
CA THR A 842 37.81 3.32 25.60
C THR A 842 37.42 2.10 24.77
N LEU A 843 37.34 2.22 23.44
CA LEU A 843 37.00 1.09 22.57
C LEU A 843 38.05 -0.02 22.69
N PRO A 844 37.63 -1.29 22.67
CA PRO A 844 38.55 -2.42 22.72
C PRO A 844 39.43 -2.47 21.44
N PRO A 845 40.59 -3.14 21.52
CA PRO A 845 41.41 -3.47 20.35
C PRO A 845 40.61 -4.22 19.28
N SER A 846 40.87 -3.95 18.00
CA SER A 846 40.10 -4.51 16.88
C SER A 846 40.20 -6.04 16.79
N ASP A 847 41.36 -6.61 17.11
CA ASP A 847 41.63 -8.06 17.11
C ASP A 847 40.80 -8.83 18.16
N GLN A 848 40.18 -8.14 19.12
CA GLN A 848 39.28 -8.71 20.13
C GLN A 848 37.79 -8.59 19.76
N LEU A 849 37.47 -7.94 18.65
CA LEU A 849 36.07 -7.71 18.26
C LEU A 849 35.46 -8.99 17.69
N VAL A 850 34.28 -9.34 18.23
CA VAL A 850 33.42 -10.42 17.78
C VAL A 850 31.99 -9.89 17.75
N VAL A 851 31.25 -10.20 16.70
CA VAL A 851 29.86 -9.74 16.51
C VAL A 851 28.95 -10.91 16.12
N PRO A 852 27.66 -10.89 16.52
CA PRO A 852 26.68 -11.81 15.97
C PRO A 852 26.64 -11.71 14.45
N SER A 853 26.63 -12.85 13.76
CA SER A 853 26.68 -12.95 12.31
C SER A 853 25.91 -14.16 11.81
N ARG A 854 24.64 -13.93 11.47
CA ARG A 854 23.75 -14.98 10.95
C ARG A 854 24.13 -15.31 9.52
N THR A 855 24.08 -16.58 9.12
CA THR A 855 24.16 -16.96 7.70
C THR A 855 22.75 -17.04 7.14
N VAL A 856 22.42 -16.16 6.19
CA VAL A 856 21.11 -16.05 5.55
C VAL A 856 21.17 -16.65 4.15
N HIS A 857 20.49 -17.77 3.94
CA HIS A 857 20.45 -18.47 2.66
C HIS A 857 19.30 -17.96 1.79
N LEU A 858 19.62 -17.20 0.74
CA LEU A 858 18.64 -16.58 -0.15
C LEU A 858 18.65 -17.23 -1.54
N PRO A 859 17.47 -17.41 -2.16
CA PRO A 859 17.39 -17.86 -3.55
C PRO A 859 17.88 -16.76 -4.50
N LEU A 860 18.62 -17.12 -5.54
CA LEU A 860 19.03 -16.18 -6.60
C LEU A 860 18.66 -16.74 -7.97
N SER A 861 17.75 -16.04 -8.66
CA SER A 861 17.51 -16.23 -10.09
C SER A 861 18.62 -15.51 -10.85
N TRP A 862 19.51 -16.29 -11.46
CA TRP A 862 20.67 -15.79 -12.21
C TRP A 862 20.24 -15.18 -13.54
N ASP A 863 20.73 -13.98 -13.88
CA ASP A 863 20.39 -13.27 -15.13
C ASP A 863 18.87 -13.13 -15.35
N ASP A 864 18.15 -12.81 -14.26
CA ASP A 864 16.69 -12.80 -14.18
C ASP A 864 16.03 -11.92 -15.26
N PRO A 865 14.89 -12.33 -15.86
CA PRO A 865 14.18 -11.56 -16.87
C PRO A 865 13.88 -10.10 -16.49
N ALA A 866 13.57 -9.81 -15.21
CA ALA A 866 13.28 -8.45 -14.77
C ALA A 866 14.53 -7.55 -14.77
N THR A 867 15.71 -8.11 -14.53
CA THR A 867 16.97 -7.36 -14.62
C THR A 867 17.34 -7.06 -16.06
N ARG A 868 17.10 -8.00 -16.99
CA ARG A 868 17.26 -7.78 -18.43
C ARG A 868 16.31 -6.71 -18.96
N GLU A 869 15.08 -6.68 -18.46
CA GLU A 869 14.13 -5.61 -18.78
C GLU A 869 14.65 -4.24 -18.31
N ALA A 870 15.21 -4.14 -17.10
CA ALA A 870 15.79 -2.90 -16.61
C ALA A 870 16.96 -2.41 -17.47
N ILE A 871 17.81 -3.33 -17.94
CA ILE A 871 18.91 -3.02 -18.89
C ILE A 871 18.34 -2.54 -20.23
N ALA A 872 17.35 -3.23 -20.77
CA ALA A 872 16.72 -2.85 -22.04
C ALA A 872 16.06 -1.46 -21.97
N ARG A 873 15.36 -1.15 -20.87
CA ARG A 873 14.79 0.18 -20.62
C ARG A 873 15.87 1.26 -20.51
N TYR A 874 16.98 0.96 -19.84
CA TYR A 874 18.13 1.86 -19.76
C TYR A 874 18.72 2.15 -21.15
N MET A 875 18.94 1.12 -21.96
CA MET A 875 19.46 1.30 -23.31
C MET A 875 18.51 2.12 -24.19
N ALA A 876 17.20 1.86 -24.10
CA ALA A 876 16.21 2.55 -24.91
C ALA A 876 16.00 4.02 -24.52
N GLY A 877 16.10 4.35 -23.23
CA GLY A 877 15.71 5.67 -22.70
C GLY A 877 16.82 6.51 -22.10
N VAL A 878 18.01 5.96 -21.87
CA VAL A 878 19.10 6.65 -21.17
C VAL A 878 20.41 6.57 -21.95
N ARG A 879 20.92 5.36 -22.21
CA ARG A 879 22.19 5.15 -22.89
C ARG A 879 22.35 3.73 -23.43
N ASP A 880 22.39 3.59 -24.74
CA ASP A 880 22.51 2.30 -25.45
C ASP A 880 23.95 1.85 -25.67
N ASP A 881 24.92 2.77 -25.61
CA ASP A 881 26.33 2.51 -25.96
C ASP A 881 27.27 2.40 -24.75
N ALA A 882 26.72 2.21 -23.55
CA ALA A 882 27.53 2.09 -22.34
C ALA A 882 28.39 0.81 -22.36
N PRO A 883 29.64 0.83 -21.87
CA PRO A 883 30.53 -0.34 -21.92
C PRO A 883 30.03 -1.60 -21.18
N TRP A 884 29.10 -1.42 -20.23
CA TRP A 884 28.45 -2.49 -19.48
C TRP A 884 27.16 -3.02 -20.13
N CYS A 885 26.73 -2.42 -21.25
CA CYS A 885 25.60 -2.86 -22.06
C CYS A 885 26.10 -3.67 -23.28
N PRO A 886 25.28 -4.59 -23.83
CA PRO A 886 23.92 -4.93 -23.41
C PRO A 886 23.85 -5.93 -22.26
N TRP A 887 24.99 -6.39 -21.71
CA TRP A 887 25.00 -7.50 -20.75
C TRP A 887 26.01 -7.31 -19.62
N ASN A 888 25.49 -6.94 -18.45
CA ASN A 888 26.28 -6.62 -17.26
C ASN A 888 27.16 -7.78 -16.79
N ILE A 889 26.67 -9.02 -16.86
CA ILE A 889 27.43 -10.20 -16.40
C ILE A 889 28.66 -10.44 -17.27
N GLU A 890 28.55 -10.24 -18.59
CA GLU A 890 29.70 -10.33 -19.48
C GLU A 890 30.69 -9.19 -19.21
N PHE A 891 30.20 -7.99 -18.94
CA PHE A 891 31.06 -6.89 -18.50
C PHE A 891 31.81 -7.23 -17.20
N ILE A 892 31.13 -7.78 -16.19
CA ILE A 892 31.75 -8.23 -14.93
C ILE A 892 32.86 -9.24 -15.20
N ARG A 893 32.62 -10.23 -16.08
CA ARG A 893 33.66 -11.18 -16.50
C ARG A 893 34.87 -10.46 -17.08
N ARG A 894 34.65 -9.56 -18.05
CA ARG A 894 35.71 -8.87 -18.80
C ARG A 894 36.57 -8.01 -17.88
N VAL A 895 35.95 -7.13 -17.08
CA VAL A 895 36.67 -6.18 -16.22
C VAL A 895 37.44 -6.85 -15.08
N ASN A 896 37.08 -8.09 -14.71
CA ASN A 896 37.76 -8.88 -13.68
C ASN A 896 38.78 -9.88 -14.24
N GLY A 897 38.98 -9.94 -15.56
CA GLY A 897 39.95 -10.86 -16.18
C GLY A 897 39.59 -12.34 -15.98
N LEU A 898 38.29 -12.66 -15.97
CA LEU A 898 37.79 -14.02 -15.85
C LEU A 898 37.66 -14.68 -17.23
N ASP A 899 37.91 -15.99 -17.28
CA ASP A 899 37.94 -16.75 -18.53
C ASP A 899 36.54 -16.92 -19.13
N SER A 900 35.52 -17.02 -18.30
CA SER A 900 34.14 -17.28 -18.73
C SER A 900 33.07 -16.65 -17.82
N VAL A 901 31.86 -16.49 -18.35
CA VAL A 901 30.68 -16.10 -17.53
C VAL A 901 30.38 -17.15 -16.46
N ALA A 902 30.70 -18.42 -16.70
CA ALA A 902 30.56 -19.47 -15.70
C ALA A 902 31.47 -19.24 -14.48
N ASP A 903 32.59 -18.54 -14.63
CA ASP A 903 33.46 -18.17 -13.50
C ASP A 903 32.83 -17.07 -12.66
N VAL A 904 32.11 -16.12 -13.28
CA VAL A 904 31.31 -15.11 -12.57
C VAL A 904 30.23 -15.81 -11.76
N TYR A 905 29.50 -16.75 -12.37
CA TYR A 905 28.47 -17.54 -11.69
C TYR A 905 29.05 -18.25 -10.45
N ARG A 906 30.13 -19.04 -10.61
CA ARG A 906 30.74 -19.75 -9.48
C ARG A 906 31.21 -18.78 -8.40
N THR A 907 31.87 -17.70 -8.77
CA THR A 907 32.33 -16.67 -7.82
C THR A 907 31.17 -16.08 -7.01
N VAL A 908 30.01 -15.83 -7.64
CA VAL A 908 28.84 -15.29 -6.95
C VAL A 908 28.21 -16.32 -6.00
N PHE A 909 28.04 -17.57 -6.44
CA PHE A 909 27.39 -18.61 -5.64
C PHE A 909 28.29 -19.23 -4.55
N ASP A 910 29.62 -19.20 -4.72
CA ASP A 910 30.59 -19.72 -3.75
C ASP A 910 30.95 -18.68 -2.65
N ALA A 911 30.53 -17.41 -2.82
CA ALA A 911 30.86 -16.34 -1.90
C ALA A 911 30.00 -16.28 -0.63
N GLU A 912 30.63 -15.85 0.46
CA GLU A 912 29.96 -15.38 1.67
C GLU A 912 30.02 -13.85 1.73
N TYR A 913 28.88 -13.19 1.57
CA TYR A 913 28.80 -11.73 1.54
C TYR A 913 28.47 -11.19 2.92
N LEU A 914 29.43 -10.53 3.57
CA LEU A 914 29.23 -9.88 4.85
C LEU A 914 28.51 -8.54 4.66
N VAL A 915 27.34 -8.37 5.28
CA VAL A 915 26.56 -7.13 5.28
C VAL A 915 27.26 -6.10 6.17
N LEU A 916 27.79 -5.04 5.56
CA LEU A 916 28.50 -3.97 6.26
C LEU A 916 27.54 -2.88 6.73
N GLY A 917 26.51 -2.58 5.94
CA GLY A 917 25.52 -1.55 6.25
C GLY A 917 24.18 -1.86 5.60
N LEU A 918 23.18 -1.05 5.95
CA LEU A 918 21.83 -1.15 5.42
C LEU A 918 21.39 0.23 4.93
N GLY A 919 20.50 0.26 3.94
CA GLY A 919 20.03 1.49 3.31
C GLY A 919 20.86 1.96 2.11
N ASP A 920 21.59 1.06 1.42
CA ASP A 920 22.30 1.32 0.15
C ASP A 920 21.60 0.59 -1.03
N VAL A 921 20.57 1.15 -1.66
CA VAL A 921 19.85 2.36 -1.24
C VAL A 921 18.43 2.06 -0.78
N TYR A 922 18.08 2.65 0.37
CA TYR A 922 16.77 2.57 1.04
C TYR A 922 16.35 1.20 1.60
N LEU A 923 15.42 1.23 2.55
CA LEU A 923 14.56 0.10 2.98
C LEU A 923 15.29 -1.24 3.20
N GLY A 924 16.33 -1.24 4.02
CA GLY A 924 17.08 -2.44 4.40
C GLY A 924 17.94 -3.02 3.28
N ALA A 925 18.12 -2.31 2.16
CA ALA A 925 19.03 -2.71 1.10
C ALA A 925 20.46 -2.82 1.66
N PRO A 926 21.12 -3.99 1.59
CA PRO A 926 22.44 -4.18 2.16
C PRO A 926 23.51 -3.52 1.29
N VAL A 927 24.55 -2.98 1.92
CA VAL A 927 25.88 -2.91 1.30
C VAL A 927 26.70 -4.06 1.87
N ALA A 928 27.02 -5.03 1.03
CA ALA A 928 27.73 -6.24 1.45
C ALA A 928 29.00 -6.46 0.64
N THR A 929 29.99 -7.16 1.18
CA THR A 929 31.20 -7.54 0.43
C THR A 929 31.60 -8.98 0.73
N PRO A 930 32.15 -9.72 -0.25
CA PRO A 930 32.70 -11.03 0.01
C PRO A 930 33.79 -11.04 1.09
N LEU A 931 33.68 -12.00 2.02
CA LEU A 931 34.72 -12.27 3.01
C LEU A 931 36.03 -12.65 2.32
N ASP A 932 36.00 -13.65 1.43
CA ASP A 932 37.16 -14.03 0.63
C ASP A 932 37.49 -12.93 -0.41
N PRO A 933 38.68 -12.28 -0.34
CA PRO A 933 39.06 -11.26 -1.32
C PRO A 933 39.09 -11.77 -2.76
N ARG A 934 39.25 -13.08 -2.99
CA ARG A 934 39.22 -13.70 -4.33
C ARG A 934 37.81 -13.71 -4.93
N HIS A 935 36.78 -13.48 -4.13
CA HIS A 935 35.40 -13.40 -4.58
C HIS A 935 34.91 -11.96 -4.81
N ARG A 936 35.74 -10.95 -4.52
CA ARG A 936 35.39 -9.54 -4.71
C ARG A 936 35.48 -9.16 -6.18
N LEU A 937 34.39 -9.39 -6.91
CA LEU A 937 34.23 -8.90 -8.27
C LEU A 937 34.13 -7.37 -8.23
N VAL A 938 35.05 -6.69 -8.92
CA VAL A 938 35.09 -5.23 -9.00
C VAL A 938 34.38 -4.76 -10.26
N THR A 939 33.50 -3.77 -10.14
CA THR A 939 32.77 -3.18 -11.27
C THR A 939 32.70 -1.66 -11.15
N THR A 940 32.33 -0.97 -12.22
CA THR A 940 31.83 0.42 -12.11
C THR A 940 30.35 0.45 -11.73
N LYS A 941 29.91 1.54 -11.10
CA LYS A 941 28.49 1.96 -11.07
C LYS A 941 28.11 2.52 -12.47
N TYR A 942 26.82 2.46 -12.83
CA TYR A 942 26.27 3.02 -14.06
C TYR A 942 26.53 4.53 -14.15
N ASN A 943 26.82 5.02 -15.37
CA ASN A 943 26.96 6.44 -15.67
C ASN A 943 26.21 6.85 -16.96
N PRO A 944 25.11 7.63 -16.88
CA PRO A 944 24.37 7.96 -15.65
C PRO A 944 23.65 6.72 -15.07
N ALA A 945 23.20 6.81 -13.82
CA ALA A 945 22.46 5.73 -13.15
C ALA A 945 21.12 5.41 -13.86
N ARG A 946 20.59 4.19 -13.65
CA ARG A 946 19.26 3.82 -14.16
C ARG A 946 18.18 4.61 -13.44
N THR A 947 17.13 4.96 -14.20
CA THR A 947 15.90 5.57 -13.66
C THR A 947 14.94 4.54 -13.06
N TRP A 948 15.06 3.26 -13.43
CA TRP A 948 14.23 2.17 -12.92
C TRP A 948 15.03 0.88 -12.72
N THR A 949 14.76 0.20 -11.61
CA THR A 949 15.30 -1.09 -11.17
C THR A 949 14.16 -1.85 -10.52
N ALA A 950 14.00 -3.13 -10.87
CA ALA A 950 12.98 -3.99 -10.28
C ALA A 950 13.30 -4.32 -8.81
N GLU A 951 12.26 -4.47 -7.99
CA GLU A 951 12.40 -4.82 -6.57
C GLU A 951 13.10 -6.17 -6.36
N ASN A 952 14.05 -6.15 -5.41
CA ASN A 952 15.00 -7.19 -5.01
C ASN A 952 15.90 -7.67 -6.15
N SER A 953 16.16 -6.81 -7.14
CA SER A 953 17.29 -7.02 -8.05
C SER A 953 18.58 -7.03 -7.24
N VAL A 954 19.51 -7.89 -7.62
CA VAL A 954 20.83 -8.04 -7.00
C VAL A 954 21.86 -7.47 -7.95
N GLY A 955 22.70 -6.57 -7.45
CA GLY A 955 23.74 -5.95 -8.24
C GLY A 955 25.07 -5.79 -7.52
N ILE A 956 26.13 -5.61 -8.30
CA ILE A 956 27.50 -5.36 -7.84
C ILE A 956 27.93 -3.96 -8.32
N GLY A 957 28.53 -3.17 -7.44
CA GLY A 957 29.03 -1.82 -7.73
C GLY A 957 30.29 -1.55 -6.91
N GLY A 958 31.40 -1.23 -7.58
CA GLY A 958 32.70 -1.31 -6.92
C GLY A 958 32.97 -2.76 -6.51
N ALA A 959 33.39 -2.97 -5.25
CA ALA A 959 33.56 -4.30 -4.64
C ALA A 959 32.37 -4.71 -3.74
N TYR A 960 31.22 -4.03 -3.89
CA TYR A 960 30.05 -4.20 -3.04
C TYR A 960 28.88 -4.84 -3.77
N LEU A 961 28.10 -5.62 -3.04
CA LEU A 961 26.82 -6.19 -3.45
C LEU A 961 25.67 -5.42 -2.78
N CYS A 962 24.60 -5.21 -3.53
CA CYS A 962 23.34 -4.62 -3.09
C CYS A 962 22.15 -5.52 -3.47
N VAL A 963 21.11 -5.50 -2.63
CA VAL A 963 19.76 -5.98 -2.95
C VAL A 963 18.78 -4.82 -2.86
N TYR A 964 18.19 -4.41 -3.98
CA TYR A 964 17.30 -3.24 -4.04
C TYR A 964 15.95 -3.53 -3.36
N GLY A 965 15.75 -3.08 -2.12
CA GLY A 965 14.55 -3.39 -1.31
C GLY A 965 13.21 -2.82 -1.84
N MET A 966 13.24 -1.98 -2.88
CA MET A 966 12.07 -1.39 -3.53
C MET A 966 12.34 -1.13 -5.01
N GLU A 967 11.28 -0.90 -5.79
CA GLU A 967 11.41 -0.40 -7.16
C GLU A 967 11.90 1.05 -7.16
N GLY A 968 12.93 1.38 -7.94
CA GLY A 968 13.48 2.73 -7.94
C GLY A 968 14.73 2.91 -8.81
N PRO A 969 15.41 4.06 -8.74
CA PRO A 969 16.68 4.27 -9.43
C PRO A 969 17.78 3.35 -8.88
N GLY A 970 18.79 3.05 -9.70
CA GLY A 970 19.88 2.16 -9.28
C GLY A 970 21.13 2.26 -10.14
N GLY A 971 22.30 2.11 -9.50
CA GLY A 971 23.61 2.27 -10.14
C GLY A 971 24.41 0.97 -10.29
N TYR A 972 24.04 -0.13 -9.64
CA TYR A 972 24.89 -1.33 -9.59
C TYR A 972 24.67 -2.22 -10.81
N GLN A 973 25.69 -2.97 -11.23
CA GLN A 973 25.64 -3.92 -12.33
C GLN A 973 24.87 -5.18 -11.93
N PHE A 974 23.87 -5.61 -12.70
CA PHE A 974 23.02 -6.73 -12.30
C PHE A 974 23.71 -8.10 -12.42
N VAL A 975 23.40 -8.98 -11.47
CA VAL A 975 23.73 -10.42 -11.53
C VAL A 975 22.48 -11.31 -11.48
N GLY A 976 21.38 -10.82 -10.91
CA GLY A 976 20.15 -11.61 -10.78
C GLY A 976 19.09 -10.94 -9.91
N ARG A 977 18.15 -11.72 -9.41
CA ARG A 977 17.06 -11.25 -8.53
C ARG A 977 16.78 -12.25 -7.42
N THR A 978 16.34 -11.75 -6.26
CA THR A 978 16.04 -12.56 -5.07
C THR A 978 14.64 -12.28 -4.50
N THR A 979 14.33 -12.91 -3.37
CA THR A 979 13.12 -12.68 -2.56
C THR A 979 13.17 -11.37 -1.80
N GLN A 980 12.06 -11.02 -1.16
CA GLN A 980 11.89 -9.81 -0.37
C GLN A 980 12.92 -9.75 0.76
N VAL A 981 13.67 -8.64 0.79
CA VAL A 981 14.51 -8.24 1.95
C VAL A 981 13.84 -7.14 2.78
N TRP A 982 12.73 -6.59 2.28
CA TRP A 982 11.86 -5.64 2.94
C TRP A 982 10.40 -6.11 2.88
N SER A 983 9.66 -5.94 3.96
CA SER A 983 8.20 -6.15 4.02
C SER A 983 7.55 -4.96 4.70
N GLY A 984 6.68 -4.24 3.99
CA GLY A 984 5.99 -3.06 4.50
C GLY A 984 5.06 -3.36 5.68
N TRP A 985 3.76 -3.48 5.41
CA TRP A 985 2.74 -3.64 6.44
C TRP A 985 2.56 -5.09 6.93
N GLN A 986 2.96 -6.09 6.13
CA GLN A 986 2.79 -7.51 6.42
C GLN A 986 4.07 -8.12 7.01
N GLN A 987 4.45 -7.68 8.21
CA GLN A 987 5.66 -8.14 8.91
C GLN A 987 5.41 -9.46 9.63
N ARG A 988 5.65 -10.57 8.93
CA ARG A 988 5.46 -11.95 9.42
C ARG A 988 6.35 -12.93 8.66
N GLY A 989 6.40 -14.18 9.13
CA GLY A 989 7.21 -15.22 8.52
C GLY A 989 8.69 -14.89 8.68
N ALA A 990 9.34 -14.51 7.58
CA ALA A 990 10.75 -14.10 7.58
C ALA A 990 11.00 -12.75 8.28
N PHE A 991 9.96 -11.94 8.51
CA PHE A 991 10.08 -10.59 9.07
C PHE A 991 9.51 -10.54 10.50
N GLU A 992 10.24 -9.86 11.38
CA GLU A 992 9.83 -9.64 12.78
C GLU A 992 8.90 -8.40 12.86
N PRO A 993 7.82 -8.44 13.66
CA PRO A 993 6.99 -7.27 13.90
C PRO A 993 7.79 -6.08 14.44
N GLY A 994 7.60 -4.91 13.85
CA GLY A 994 8.39 -3.70 14.10
C GLY A 994 9.69 -3.59 13.30
N SER A 995 10.14 -4.68 12.66
CA SER A 995 11.39 -4.75 11.88
C SER A 995 11.12 -5.21 10.44
N PRO A 996 10.69 -4.29 9.56
CA PRO A 996 10.37 -4.60 8.17
C PRO A 996 11.55 -5.05 7.31
N TRP A 997 12.79 -5.01 7.80
CA TRP A 997 13.99 -5.46 7.08
C TRP A 997 14.43 -6.86 7.53
N LEU A 998 14.83 -7.70 6.58
CA LEU A 998 15.26 -9.08 6.84
C LEU A 998 16.70 -9.16 7.37
N LEU A 999 17.60 -8.39 6.73
CA LEU A 999 19.04 -8.46 6.94
C LEU A 999 19.48 -7.57 8.09
N ARG A 1000 20.46 -8.02 8.87
CA ARG A 1000 21.08 -7.29 9.98
C ARG A 1000 22.53 -6.96 9.65
N PHE A 1001 23.12 -6.02 10.39
CA PHE A 1001 24.56 -5.77 10.30
C PHE A 1001 25.33 -7.05 10.58
N PHE A 1002 26.36 -7.31 9.78
CA PHE A 1002 27.21 -8.49 9.83
C PHE A 1002 26.52 -9.83 9.51
N ASP A 1003 25.29 -9.86 9.02
CA ASP A 1003 24.76 -11.06 8.39
C ASP A 1003 25.66 -11.48 7.22
N ARG A 1004 25.75 -12.78 6.97
CA ARG A 1004 26.43 -13.39 5.83
C ARG A 1004 25.40 -13.92 4.85
N ILE A 1005 25.29 -13.29 3.70
CA ILE A 1005 24.39 -13.76 2.63
C ILE A 1005 25.08 -14.89 1.89
N LYS A 1006 24.36 -16.01 1.73
CA LYS A 1006 24.70 -17.11 0.82
C LYS A 1006 23.60 -17.30 -0.20
N TRP A 1007 23.98 -17.46 -1.46
CA TRP A 1007 23.03 -17.71 -2.54
C TRP A 1007 22.85 -19.20 -2.80
N TYR A 1008 21.66 -19.60 -3.18
CA TYR A 1008 21.43 -20.87 -3.87
C TYR A 1008 20.64 -20.62 -5.16
N PRO A 1009 20.96 -21.32 -6.25
CA PRO A 1009 20.34 -21.04 -7.55
C PRO A 1009 18.89 -21.51 -7.58
N VAL A 1010 18.04 -20.73 -8.22
CA VAL A 1010 16.65 -21.08 -8.56
C VAL A 1010 16.33 -20.60 -9.97
N GLU A 1011 15.36 -21.25 -10.62
CA GLU A 1011 14.83 -20.78 -11.90
C GLU A 1011 13.90 -19.56 -11.71
N PRO A 1012 13.70 -18.70 -12.73
CA PRO A 1012 12.83 -17.53 -12.64
C PRO A 1012 11.41 -17.86 -12.16
N GLU A 1013 10.81 -18.95 -12.65
CA GLU A 1013 9.47 -19.39 -12.26
C GLU A 1013 9.41 -19.83 -10.80
N GLU A 1014 10.46 -20.51 -10.33
CA GLU A 1014 10.58 -20.90 -8.93
C GLU A 1014 10.75 -19.67 -8.03
N LEU A 1015 11.54 -18.68 -8.45
CA LEU A 1015 11.69 -17.43 -7.71
C LEU A 1015 10.35 -16.71 -7.56
N LEU A 1016 9.53 -16.64 -8.62
CA LEU A 1016 8.21 -15.99 -8.55
C LEU A 1016 7.29 -16.68 -7.54
N ARG A 1017 7.36 -18.01 -7.41
CA ARG A 1017 6.65 -18.75 -6.36
C ARG A 1017 7.19 -18.41 -4.98
N LEU A 1018 8.50 -18.45 -4.77
CA LEU A 1018 9.12 -18.10 -3.48
C LEU A 1018 8.84 -16.65 -3.05
N ARG A 1019 8.80 -15.72 -4.01
CA ARG A 1019 8.41 -14.32 -3.78
C ARG A 1019 6.95 -14.17 -3.37
N ALA A 1020 6.05 -15.00 -3.92
CA ALA A 1020 4.67 -15.04 -3.45
C ALA A 1020 4.56 -15.63 -2.04
N ASP A 1021 5.31 -16.70 -1.79
CA ASP A 1021 5.29 -17.39 -0.51
C ASP A 1021 5.87 -16.53 0.61
N ILE A 1022 6.94 -15.77 0.38
CA ILE A 1022 7.50 -14.89 1.43
C ILE A 1022 6.57 -13.71 1.75
N THR A 1023 5.95 -13.08 0.75
CA THR A 1023 4.94 -12.01 0.96
C THR A 1023 3.72 -12.54 1.73
N SER A 1024 3.27 -13.77 1.44
CA SER A 1024 2.19 -14.41 2.19
C SER A 1024 2.62 -14.96 3.56
N GLY A 1025 3.92 -14.96 3.89
CA GLY A 1025 4.46 -15.50 5.14
C GLY A 1025 4.61 -17.03 5.17
N ARG A 1026 4.50 -17.71 4.02
CA ARG A 1026 4.67 -19.16 3.85
C ARG A 1026 6.13 -19.59 3.65
N PHE A 1027 6.99 -18.71 3.14
CA PHE A 1027 8.43 -18.98 2.99
C PHE A 1027 9.23 -18.22 4.05
N VAL A 1028 10.10 -18.94 4.74
CA VAL A 1028 11.11 -18.38 5.65
C VAL A 1028 12.47 -18.88 5.16
N PRO A 1029 13.39 -17.97 4.76
CA PRO A 1029 14.75 -18.35 4.39
C PRO A 1029 15.43 -19.13 5.52
N ARG A 1030 16.30 -20.09 5.16
CA ARG A 1030 17.14 -20.76 6.16
C ARG A 1030 18.13 -19.74 6.74
N ILE A 1031 18.07 -19.56 8.05
CA ILE A 1031 18.95 -18.66 8.81
C ILE A 1031 19.69 -19.49 9.85
N GLU A 1032 21.01 -19.39 9.87
CA GLU A 1032 21.87 -20.07 10.85
C GLU A 1032 22.52 -19.04 11.75
N GLU A 1033 22.31 -19.16 13.07
CA GLU A 1033 22.98 -18.30 14.04
C GLU A 1033 24.49 -18.58 14.07
N GLY A 1034 25.28 -17.54 14.31
CA GLY A 1034 26.73 -17.62 14.32
C GLY A 1034 27.38 -16.30 14.70
N GLU A 1035 28.70 -16.24 14.57
CA GLU A 1035 29.52 -15.08 14.93
C GLU A 1035 30.56 -14.79 13.85
N PHE A 1036 30.96 -13.53 13.74
CA PHE A 1036 32.10 -13.10 12.94
C PHE A 1036 33.20 -12.56 13.88
N SER A 1037 34.40 -13.12 13.77
CA SER A 1037 35.58 -12.74 14.56
C SER A 1037 36.65 -12.14 13.65
N LEU A 1038 37.15 -10.95 14.01
CA LEU A 1038 38.21 -10.30 13.23
C LEU A 1038 39.49 -11.16 13.23
N ALA A 1039 39.89 -11.67 14.39
CA ALA A 1039 41.10 -12.49 14.52
C ALA A 1039 41.05 -13.75 13.63
N ALA A 1040 39.89 -14.40 13.54
CA ALA A 1040 39.71 -15.55 12.66
C ALA A 1040 39.81 -15.16 11.17
N TYR A 1041 39.26 -14.01 10.81
CA TYR A 1041 39.35 -13.48 9.45
C TYR A 1041 40.79 -13.07 9.08
N GLU A 1042 41.53 -12.43 9.98
CA GLU A 1042 42.94 -12.09 9.78
C GLU A 1042 43.82 -13.33 9.61
N ALA A 1043 43.58 -14.38 10.40
CA ALA A 1043 44.24 -15.67 10.23
C ALA A 1043 43.95 -16.27 8.85
N PHE A 1044 42.69 -16.25 8.40
CA PHE A 1044 42.30 -16.69 7.05
C PHE A 1044 43.03 -15.90 5.95
N LEU A 1045 43.14 -14.57 6.08
CA LEU A 1045 43.88 -13.75 5.12
C LEU A 1045 45.36 -14.10 5.09
N ALA A 1046 45.98 -14.32 6.25
CA ALA A 1046 47.39 -14.71 6.34
C ALA A 1046 47.65 -16.08 5.70
N GLU A 1047 46.77 -17.06 5.94
CA GLU A 1047 46.85 -18.40 5.35
C GLU A 1047 46.68 -18.41 3.82
N ASN A 1048 45.93 -17.45 3.28
CA ASN A 1048 45.60 -17.37 1.85
C ASN A 1048 46.31 -16.23 1.09
N ALA A 1049 47.30 -15.57 1.71
CA ALA A 1049 47.90 -14.33 1.23
C ALA A 1049 48.42 -14.43 -0.23
N ASP A 1050 49.13 -15.51 -0.57
CA ASP A 1050 49.70 -15.70 -1.91
C ASP A 1050 48.62 -15.84 -2.98
N SER A 1051 47.59 -16.66 -2.73
CA SER A 1051 46.47 -16.88 -3.66
C SER A 1051 45.63 -15.61 -3.83
N VAL A 1052 45.43 -14.84 -2.76
CA VAL A 1052 44.76 -13.53 -2.82
C VAL A 1052 45.57 -12.53 -3.65
N ALA A 1053 46.90 -12.50 -3.47
CA ALA A 1053 47.79 -11.60 -4.21
C ALA A 1053 47.79 -11.92 -5.72
N GLU A 1054 47.84 -13.21 -6.09
CA GLU A 1054 47.75 -13.65 -7.48
C GLU A 1054 46.43 -13.22 -8.13
N PHE A 1055 45.30 -13.47 -7.46
CA PHE A 1055 43.98 -13.08 -7.96
C PHE A 1055 43.89 -11.56 -8.17
N ARG A 1056 44.32 -10.77 -7.17
CA ARG A 1056 44.30 -9.30 -7.25
C ARG A 1056 45.18 -8.79 -8.38
N SER A 1057 46.36 -9.35 -8.58
CA SER A 1057 47.25 -8.96 -9.67
C SER A 1057 46.59 -9.15 -11.05
N ARG A 1058 45.93 -10.30 -11.27
CA ARG A 1058 45.18 -10.57 -12.50
C ARG A 1058 44.01 -9.60 -12.68
N GLN A 1059 43.22 -9.39 -11.63
CA GLN A 1059 42.07 -8.48 -11.65
C GLN A 1059 42.50 -7.03 -11.94
N SER A 1060 43.54 -6.52 -11.27
CA SER A 1060 44.04 -5.16 -11.49
C SER A 1060 44.56 -4.96 -12.91
N ALA A 1061 45.22 -5.96 -13.50
CA ALA A 1061 45.67 -5.88 -14.88
C ALA A 1061 44.49 -5.80 -15.87
N ALA A 1062 43.44 -6.60 -15.66
CA ALA A 1062 42.23 -6.56 -16.49
C ALA A 1062 41.46 -5.24 -16.33
N PHE A 1063 41.32 -4.75 -15.10
CA PHE A 1063 40.68 -3.47 -14.81
C PHE A 1063 41.41 -2.30 -15.47
N ALA A 1064 42.76 -2.28 -15.39
CA ALA A 1064 43.57 -1.26 -16.05
C ALA A 1064 43.37 -1.30 -17.58
N ALA A 1065 43.38 -2.48 -18.19
CA ALA A 1065 43.14 -2.64 -19.62
C ALA A 1065 41.75 -2.14 -20.05
N GLU A 1066 40.70 -2.42 -19.26
CA GLU A 1066 39.34 -1.94 -19.53
C GLU A 1066 39.25 -0.41 -19.41
N ARG A 1067 39.85 0.16 -18.35
CA ARG A 1067 39.91 1.63 -18.15
C ARG A 1067 40.62 2.33 -19.30
N ASP A 1068 41.79 1.83 -19.71
CA ASP A 1068 42.58 2.41 -20.79
C ASP A 1068 41.80 2.36 -22.12
N ALA A 1069 41.01 1.31 -22.36
CA ALA A 1069 40.11 1.22 -23.52
C ALA A 1069 38.98 2.25 -23.47
N TRP A 1070 38.41 2.52 -22.29
CA TRP A 1070 37.38 3.55 -22.10
C TRP A 1070 37.92 4.97 -22.30
N GLU A 1071 39.12 5.23 -21.79
CA GLU A 1071 39.82 6.50 -22.01
C GLU A 1071 40.05 6.73 -23.50
N ALA A 1072 40.54 5.72 -24.23
CA ALA A 1072 40.70 5.78 -25.68
C ALA A 1072 39.37 6.00 -26.43
N ALA A 1073 38.25 5.52 -25.89
CA ALA A 1073 36.91 5.72 -26.44
C ALA A 1073 36.27 7.07 -26.07
N GLY A 1074 36.94 7.91 -25.29
CA GLY A 1074 36.45 9.23 -24.86
C GLY A 1074 35.35 9.17 -23.79
N GLU A 1075 35.24 8.05 -23.06
CA GLU A 1075 34.20 7.81 -22.06
C GLU A 1075 34.18 8.88 -20.96
N PHE A 1076 35.36 9.28 -20.49
CA PHE A 1076 35.53 10.26 -19.42
C PHE A 1076 35.31 11.72 -19.87
N THR A 1077 35.36 11.99 -21.19
CA THR A 1077 35.13 13.33 -21.77
C THR A 1077 33.67 13.57 -22.20
N ARG A 1078 32.83 12.52 -22.24
CA ARG A 1078 31.49 12.58 -22.82
C ARG A 1078 30.44 13.26 -21.93
N ALA A 1079 30.69 13.30 -20.62
CA ALA A 1079 29.82 13.98 -19.64
C ALA A 1079 29.69 15.50 -19.89
N GLU A 1080 30.51 16.08 -20.77
CA GLU A 1080 30.51 17.50 -21.08
C GLU A 1080 29.51 17.92 -22.19
N ALA A 1081 28.95 16.98 -22.96
CA ALA A 1081 28.21 17.32 -24.20
C ALA A 1081 26.67 17.45 -24.06
N ALA A 1082 26.06 17.17 -22.91
CA ALA A 1082 24.61 16.97 -22.80
C ALA A 1082 23.77 18.23 -22.44
N ALA A 1083 24.35 19.43 -22.43
CA ALA A 1083 23.61 20.66 -22.12
C ALA A 1083 23.61 21.64 -23.30
N ALA A 1084 22.75 21.39 -24.30
CA ALA A 1084 22.45 22.39 -25.32
C ALA A 1084 21.51 23.46 -24.72
N PRO A 1085 21.79 24.76 -24.89
CA PRO A 1085 20.88 25.83 -24.48
C PRO A 1085 19.54 25.77 -25.25
N PRO A 1086 18.43 26.22 -24.66
CA PRO A 1086 17.16 26.32 -25.37
C PRO A 1086 17.27 27.26 -26.57
N ALA A 1087 16.56 26.94 -27.66
CA ALA A 1087 16.46 27.79 -28.84
C ALA A 1087 15.78 29.14 -28.50
N PRO A 1088 16.13 30.24 -29.19
CA PRO A 1088 15.50 31.54 -28.96
C PRO A 1088 13.98 31.49 -29.21
N PRO A 1089 13.17 32.30 -28.52
CA PRO A 1089 11.73 32.33 -28.74
C PRO A 1089 11.42 32.77 -30.18
N ALA A 1090 10.72 31.91 -30.92
CA ALA A 1090 10.15 32.26 -32.21
C ALA A 1090 8.97 33.23 -32.00
N VAL A 1091 8.74 34.14 -32.95
CA VAL A 1091 7.54 34.99 -32.94
C VAL A 1091 6.33 34.12 -33.22
N VAL A 1092 5.54 33.82 -32.18
CA VAL A 1092 4.34 32.98 -32.27
C VAL A 1092 3.13 33.84 -32.63
N THR A 1093 2.41 33.46 -33.68
CA THR A 1093 1.16 34.15 -34.08
C THR A 1093 -0.04 33.42 -33.50
N VAL A 1094 -0.80 34.08 -32.62
CA VAL A 1094 -2.03 33.53 -32.04
C VAL A 1094 -3.24 34.03 -32.84
N PRO A 1095 -4.08 33.14 -33.41
CA PRO A 1095 -5.31 33.54 -34.11
C PRO A 1095 -6.25 34.36 -33.21
N GLU A 1096 -7.07 35.24 -33.79
CA GLU A 1096 -8.05 36.04 -33.04
C GLU A 1096 -9.03 35.12 -32.26
N GLY A 1097 -9.15 35.35 -30.95
CA GLY A 1097 -9.91 34.49 -30.04
C GLY A 1097 -9.22 33.17 -29.65
N GLY A 1098 -7.98 32.95 -30.10
CA GLY A 1098 -7.14 31.82 -29.72
C GLY A 1098 -6.35 32.04 -28.42
N ARG A 1099 -5.68 31.00 -27.93
CA ARG A 1099 -4.85 31.00 -26.72
C ARG A 1099 -3.48 30.40 -27.00
N LEU A 1100 -2.43 31.10 -26.59
CA LEU A 1100 -1.11 30.51 -26.44
C LEU A 1100 -1.08 29.68 -25.16
N ILE A 1101 -0.54 28.46 -25.25
CA ILE A 1101 -0.30 27.60 -24.10
C ILE A 1101 1.20 27.63 -23.84
N GLU A 1102 1.56 28.00 -22.61
CA GLU A 1102 2.95 28.18 -22.19
C GLU A 1102 3.29 27.22 -21.05
N ALA A 1103 4.57 26.87 -20.91
CA ALA A 1103 5.04 26.11 -19.76
C ALA A 1103 4.95 26.95 -18.48
N GLU A 1104 4.36 26.42 -17.41
CA GLU A 1104 4.22 27.14 -16.13
C GLU A 1104 5.52 27.18 -15.31
N PHE A 1105 6.46 26.27 -15.59
CA PHE A 1105 7.74 26.13 -14.91
C PHE A 1105 8.77 25.47 -15.84
N ALA A 1106 10.04 25.51 -15.45
CA ALA A 1106 11.09 24.80 -16.17
C ALA A 1106 10.86 23.28 -16.12
N ALA A 1107 10.86 22.61 -17.28
CA ALA A 1107 10.53 21.19 -17.42
C ALA A 1107 11.12 20.59 -18.71
N SER A 1108 11.07 19.27 -18.83
CA SER A 1108 11.26 18.55 -20.10
C SER A 1108 9.90 18.23 -20.71
N VAL A 1109 9.73 18.34 -22.03
CA VAL A 1109 8.50 17.90 -22.70
C VAL A 1109 8.53 16.38 -22.80
N TRP A 1110 7.63 15.69 -22.12
CA TRP A 1110 7.60 14.23 -22.08
C TRP A 1110 6.84 13.64 -23.27
N GLN A 1111 5.62 14.14 -23.50
CA GLN A 1111 4.71 13.57 -24.49
C GLN A 1111 3.75 14.63 -25.04
N LEU A 1112 3.39 14.50 -26.32
CA LEU A 1112 2.27 15.23 -26.94
C LEU A 1112 1.03 14.32 -26.99
N ASN A 1113 -0.12 14.82 -26.53
CA ASN A 1113 -1.38 14.06 -26.48
C ASN A 1113 -2.34 14.44 -27.59
N VAL A 1114 -2.02 15.49 -28.36
CA VAL A 1114 -2.82 16.04 -29.44
C VAL A 1114 -1.97 16.31 -30.67
N ARG A 1115 -2.62 16.50 -31.82
CA ARG A 1115 -2.02 16.88 -33.10
C ARG A 1115 -2.63 18.18 -33.62
N PRO A 1116 -1.92 18.97 -34.45
CA PRO A 1116 -2.53 20.10 -35.15
C PRO A 1116 -3.79 19.65 -35.93
N GLY A 1117 -4.89 20.40 -35.77
CA GLY A 1117 -6.21 20.11 -36.32
C GLY A 1117 -7.17 19.40 -35.35
N ASP A 1118 -6.69 18.87 -34.23
CA ASP A 1118 -7.56 18.17 -33.26
C ASP A 1118 -8.51 19.16 -32.57
N LYS A 1119 -9.78 18.78 -32.45
CA LYS A 1119 -10.76 19.48 -31.60
C LYS A 1119 -10.56 19.03 -30.16
N VAL A 1120 -10.40 19.98 -29.25
CA VAL A 1120 -10.18 19.74 -27.82
C VAL A 1120 -11.28 20.41 -27.00
N VAL A 1121 -11.66 19.77 -25.90
CA VAL A 1121 -12.55 20.36 -24.90
C VAL A 1121 -11.76 20.93 -23.73
N SER A 1122 -12.29 21.95 -23.06
CA SER A 1122 -11.69 22.51 -21.86
C SER A 1122 -11.41 21.42 -20.82
N GLY A 1123 -10.21 21.43 -20.24
CA GLY A 1123 -9.71 20.41 -19.32
C GLY A 1123 -9.07 19.19 -19.99
N GLN A 1124 -9.21 19.00 -21.31
CA GLN A 1124 -8.56 17.89 -22.02
C GLN A 1124 -7.02 18.06 -21.98
N PRO A 1125 -6.26 17.01 -21.64
CA PRO A 1125 -4.80 17.08 -21.62
C PRO A 1125 -4.25 17.25 -23.05
N LEU A 1126 -3.45 18.30 -23.25
CA LEU A 1126 -2.84 18.63 -24.53
C LEU A 1126 -1.46 17.97 -24.69
N LEU A 1127 -0.63 18.06 -23.65
CA LEU A 1127 0.69 17.46 -23.59
C LEU A 1127 1.07 17.20 -22.13
N ALA A 1128 2.15 16.46 -21.93
CA ALA A 1128 2.75 16.20 -20.63
C ALA A 1128 4.16 16.79 -20.55
N LEU A 1129 4.44 17.50 -19.46
CA LEU A 1129 5.75 17.97 -19.06
C LEU A 1129 6.27 17.07 -17.94
N GLU A 1130 7.57 16.78 -17.93
CA GLU A 1130 8.26 16.13 -16.83
C GLU A 1130 9.12 17.16 -16.09
N ALA A 1131 8.78 17.41 -14.83
CA ALA A 1131 9.62 18.15 -13.91
C ALA A 1131 9.45 17.56 -12.52
N MET A 1132 10.46 17.73 -11.67
CA MET A 1132 10.43 17.26 -10.30
C MET A 1132 10.21 15.74 -10.17
N LYS A 1133 10.63 14.98 -11.20
CA LYS A 1133 10.36 13.54 -11.36
C LYS A 1133 8.87 13.19 -11.39
N MET A 1134 8.04 14.15 -11.79
CA MET A 1134 6.60 14.03 -11.92
C MET A 1134 6.16 14.41 -13.33
N GLU A 1135 5.15 13.71 -13.82
CA GLU A 1135 4.42 14.11 -15.02
C GLU A 1135 3.38 15.18 -14.65
N SER A 1136 3.48 16.36 -15.23
CA SER A 1136 2.47 17.41 -15.18
C SER A 1136 1.76 17.52 -16.52
N ARG A 1137 0.44 17.33 -16.51
CA ARG A 1137 -0.39 17.47 -17.71
C ARG A 1137 -0.74 18.93 -17.91
N VAL A 1138 -0.58 19.41 -19.13
CA VAL A 1138 -1.00 20.76 -19.54
C VAL A 1138 -2.41 20.66 -20.15
N PRO A 1139 -3.46 21.11 -19.44
CA PRO A 1139 -4.83 21.00 -19.93
C PRO A 1139 -5.17 22.11 -20.93
N ALA A 1140 -6.16 21.87 -21.78
CA ALA A 1140 -6.76 22.89 -22.63
C ALA A 1140 -7.55 23.90 -21.76
N PRO A 1141 -7.25 25.21 -21.80
CA PRO A 1141 -7.98 26.21 -21.00
C PRO A 1141 -9.37 26.55 -21.56
N MET A 1142 -9.66 26.11 -22.79
CA MET A 1142 -10.93 26.36 -23.49
C MET A 1142 -11.19 25.26 -24.51
N ASN A 1143 -12.45 25.17 -24.97
CA ASN A 1143 -12.77 24.41 -26.17
C ASN A 1143 -12.10 25.08 -27.37
N GLY A 1144 -11.50 24.30 -28.26
CA GLY A 1144 -10.80 24.86 -29.42
C GLY A 1144 -10.31 23.80 -30.40
N VAL A 1145 -9.54 24.27 -31.38
CA VAL A 1145 -8.81 23.44 -32.33
C VAL A 1145 -7.33 23.68 -32.12
N VAL A 1146 -6.52 22.63 -32.00
CA VAL A 1146 -5.06 22.76 -31.93
C VAL A 1146 -4.57 23.35 -33.25
N HIS A 1147 -4.10 24.59 -33.24
CA HIS A 1147 -3.66 25.29 -34.45
C HIS A 1147 -2.24 24.88 -34.83
N GLU A 1148 -1.33 24.92 -33.86
CA GLU A 1148 0.10 24.67 -34.04
C GLU A 1148 0.68 24.08 -32.74
N ILE A 1149 1.62 23.15 -32.85
CA ILE A 1149 2.40 22.63 -31.72
C ILE A 1149 3.84 23.09 -31.92
N LEU A 1150 4.39 23.78 -30.92
CA LEU A 1150 5.69 24.46 -30.98
C LEU A 1150 6.79 23.67 -30.25
N ALA A 1151 6.40 22.78 -29.33
CA ALA A 1151 7.29 21.93 -28.55
C ALA A 1151 7.29 20.47 -29.03
N LYS A 1152 8.41 19.76 -28.85
CA LYS A 1152 8.56 18.33 -29.18
C LYS A 1152 8.98 17.52 -27.94
N PRO A 1153 8.63 16.22 -27.86
CA PRO A 1153 9.15 15.35 -26.81
C PRO A 1153 10.68 15.39 -26.76
N GLY A 1154 11.23 15.57 -25.56
CA GLY A 1154 12.65 15.77 -25.28
C GLY A 1154 13.10 17.23 -25.18
N ASP A 1155 12.30 18.21 -25.64
CA ASP A 1155 12.65 19.62 -25.54
C ASP A 1155 12.68 20.08 -24.07
N GLN A 1156 13.71 20.85 -23.72
CA GLN A 1156 13.80 21.54 -22.44
C GLN A 1156 13.11 22.91 -22.56
N VAL A 1157 12.16 23.17 -21.67
CA VAL A 1157 11.36 24.40 -21.66
C VAL A 1157 11.54 25.13 -20.34
N GLU A 1158 11.57 26.46 -20.38
CA GLU A 1158 11.55 27.33 -19.21
C GLU A 1158 10.12 27.86 -18.97
N ALA A 1159 9.84 28.43 -17.80
CA ALA A 1159 8.56 29.08 -17.55
C ALA A 1159 8.28 30.17 -18.61
N GLY A 1160 7.07 30.20 -19.16
CA GLY A 1160 6.68 31.09 -20.26
C GLY A 1160 7.10 30.60 -21.65
N THR A 1161 7.73 29.43 -21.79
CA THR A 1161 8.03 28.88 -23.12
C THR A 1161 6.73 28.48 -23.83
N ALA A 1162 6.53 28.99 -25.05
CA ALA A 1162 5.40 28.64 -25.89
C ALA A 1162 5.41 27.15 -26.27
N LEU A 1163 4.35 26.43 -25.91
CA LEU A 1163 4.23 24.98 -26.13
C LEU A 1163 3.36 24.65 -27.34
N LEU A 1164 2.19 25.28 -27.44
CA LEU A 1164 1.26 25.14 -28.57
C LEU A 1164 0.25 26.28 -28.61
N VAL A 1165 -0.47 26.42 -29.73
CA VAL A 1165 -1.51 27.43 -29.95
C VAL A 1165 -2.86 26.75 -30.15
N LEU A 1166 -3.88 27.20 -29.43
CA LEU A 1166 -5.29 26.84 -29.66
C LEU A 1166 -6.00 27.95 -30.44
N ALA A 1167 -6.75 27.57 -31.48
CA ALA A 1167 -7.71 28.43 -32.16
C ALA A 1167 -9.14 28.19 -31.63
N PRO A 1168 -10.04 29.18 -31.69
CA PRO A 1168 -11.44 28.97 -31.31
C PRO A 1168 -12.13 28.01 -32.29
N THR A 1169 -13.04 27.18 -31.78
CA THR A 1169 -13.91 26.37 -32.64
C THR A 1169 -14.75 27.29 -33.52
N SER A 1170 -14.60 27.21 -34.85
CA SER A 1170 -15.41 28.00 -35.77
C SER A 1170 -16.88 27.71 -35.55
N ALA A 1171 -17.65 28.75 -35.19
CA ALA A 1171 -19.09 28.68 -35.19
C ALA A 1171 -19.55 28.40 -36.63
N THR A 1172 -20.05 27.20 -36.89
CA THR A 1172 -20.81 26.93 -38.11
C THR A 1172 -22.00 27.89 -38.13
N VAL A 1173 -21.93 28.90 -38.99
CA VAL A 1173 -23.10 29.61 -39.48
C VAL A 1173 -23.78 28.67 -40.48
N SER A 1174 -24.70 27.84 -39.96
CA SER A 1174 -25.94 27.32 -40.56
C SER A 1174 -26.33 26.00 -39.90
#